data_AF-A0A1V9XQW9-F1
#
_entry.id   AF-A0A1V9XQW9-F1
#
_cell.length_a   1.000
_cell.length_b   1.000
_cell.length_c   1.000
_cell.angle_alpha   90.00
_cell.angle_beta   90.00
_cell.angle_gamma   90.00
#
_symmetry.space_group_name_H-M   'P 1'
#
loop_
_entity.id
_entity.type
_entity.pdbx_description
1 polymer ?
#
loop_
_entity_poly.entity_id
_entity_poly.type
_entity_poly.pdbx_seq_one_letter_code
_entity_poly.pdbx_strand_id
1 'polypeptide(L)'
;GRDRHGGPIVTFPSGSKLERFNPEDITKVLVYFSGIPSEESKACGFTIIVDMRGQQTWAGVKPVLKVLQEAFPAKVHTVYILKPDNFWQKQKASLGSSKYTFETTMISAEFLPRIIDHSQLTSDLGGTLSYDHTQWCELRMALEGFLWKMQDILTRLDGWKQELVKKNFTDDAERARQLMEEHVSAKKKILQVPVDEVGHEGQQVICSLGDTNPDFAQMGPQISRMLDTVRVTRQHVLQMWHVRKVQLEQCLQLSVYQGDAQKMLDWIGHNRDLFLVGYMDIGHSIQDAKALQEEHQHFKVSSMDVYVNIQRVVTLGNRLIETGHYAAGAVQQIASMLDRAWKEFASWLEERTAVLALSVVFHQKAQAYLTNVPIWQAANEVQQIPREVAELERQIHEHQEVFDSMCQSYTEVHSASKKLLYQLNHLVQVCHPPDRSENGKDGSSGQGKGKADYTEGAKHVLSVIHEILAQHRTLESAWHQKKLKLHQRLALRLFQEDVRQVLDWLEKHGEVFLRKNPGTGKNLAKARALQKAHEHFEDVAQNTYTNAEKLLSAAEELAQTGECNAAEIFAEARELQQQIESFARRVEQRRQLLQLAVVFYTHDKELQVWFEELRPDLESDRVADTVEAAEALLAQFTQHRDTTLEAVHSTIEEGEALVEELRGLGMTVENDKSSLPPVLETLERLQRTRAEMEELWAARKLKLDVCLQLRLFERDASHLTSQMEVWSEDLKHAETSSVLERAEQLSQLHADSAQHITQTTYQVIQRGQELSALLESSGVVVAADQQSDARQRLQNLLAFLHERRAGLEGVAESRKSRLEMAVQVATLEREAHQVLTWIHQGESMLMATFQVPTCLKEAEQLASQHEQFTQAIENTHASAIHIGQRAEQLLKHSAQISPAGPTGSTTPPPDPQADKVRAIAEKVDARWHSMMGHAEDRHRMVNASHRFFKTAEHVYSVLDSLEREYKRDEDFCLGAKDTAQDKVTFLSQLLSKHQEKKEAFLKACTMARRNAETFLKYAARCQQYYGQLSNSRTPEAKVKALMDQLLKQENKVLEYWTSRKRRIEQCQQFCLFERSAIQAIGWIEETGEQYLNSRKGATDAEKLLEEHNEFTRNARETREKVRKLLQLADNLVERGHPHASSIKDWVNAVDHRYKDFSTRMAKYK
;
A
#
# COMPACT_ATOMS: atom_id res chain seq x y z
N GLY A 1 161.01 -96.57 -31.71
CA GLY A 1 160.24 -97.31 -32.74
C GLY A 1 159.08 -98.07 -32.10
N ARG A 2 158.39 -98.88 -32.91
CA ARG A 2 157.35 -99.83 -32.51
C ARG A 2 157.70 -101.25 -32.96
N ASP A 3 157.37 -102.26 -32.16
CA ASP A 3 157.52 -103.65 -32.55
C ASP A 3 156.40 -104.07 -33.52
N ARG A 4 156.40 -105.33 -33.96
CA ARG A 4 155.40 -105.83 -34.92
C ARG A 4 153.97 -105.88 -34.37
N HIS A 5 153.78 -105.78 -33.05
CA HIS A 5 152.47 -105.68 -32.41
C HIS A 5 152.02 -104.23 -32.22
N GLY A 6 152.82 -103.25 -32.67
CA GLY A 6 152.59 -101.83 -32.41
C GLY A 6 153.06 -101.37 -31.03
N GLY A 7 153.68 -102.26 -30.25
CA GLY A 7 154.23 -102.00 -28.93
C GLY A 7 155.44 -101.07 -28.97
N PRO A 8 155.60 -100.10 -28.04
CA PRO A 8 156.75 -99.22 -28.04
C PRO A 8 158.05 -99.98 -27.80
N ILE A 9 159.09 -99.62 -28.54
CA ILE A 9 160.42 -100.19 -28.37
C ILE A 9 161.26 -99.26 -27.50
N VAL A 10 161.83 -99.81 -26.44
CA VAL A 10 162.87 -99.15 -25.65
C VAL A 10 164.16 -99.92 -25.81
N THR A 11 165.20 -99.21 -26.22
CA THR A 11 166.51 -99.79 -26.49
C THR A 11 167.52 -99.30 -25.47
N PHE A 12 168.26 -100.25 -24.90
CA PHE A 12 169.51 -100.02 -24.19
C PHE A 12 170.67 -100.39 -25.13
N PRO A 13 171.35 -99.40 -25.76
CA PRO A 13 172.28 -99.61 -26.87
C PRO A 13 173.65 -100.16 -26.43
N SER A 14 174.44 -100.64 -27.41
CA SER A 14 175.79 -101.19 -27.17
C SER A 14 176.77 -100.12 -26.67
N GLY A 15 177.80 -100.53 -25.92
CA GLY A 15 178.81 -99.59 -25.40
C GLY A 15 178.39 -98.75 -24.19
N SER A 16 177.11 -98.78 -23.83
CA SER A 16 176.59 -98.32 -22.55
C SER A 16 177.28 -99.12 -21.44
N LYS A 17 178.14 -98.50 -20.63
CA LYS A 17 178.65 -99.14 -19.41
C LYS A 17 177.51 -99.18 -18.40
N LEU A 18 176.49 -100.02 -18.63
CA LEU A 18 175.25 -100.09 -17.83
C LEU A 18 175.53 -100.29 -16.34
N GLU A 19 176.66 -100.91 -16.02
CA GLU A 19 177.19 -101.06 -14.67
C GLU A 19 177.45 -99.73 -13.92
N ARG A 20 177.52 -98.59 -14.63
CA ARG A 20 177.74 -97.26 -14.06
C ARG A 20 176.46 -96.53 -13.64
N PHE A 21 175.29 -97.02 -14.06
CA PHE A 21 174.02 -96.36 -13.76
C PHE A 21 173.34 -97.04 -12.58
N ASN A 22 172.83 -96.23 -11.66
CA ASN A 22 172.06 -96.76 -10.53
C ASN A 22 170.64 -97.15 -11.00
N PRO A 23 169.92 -98.00 -10.23
CA PRO A 23 168.57 -98.43 -10.60
C PRO A 23 167.50 -97.32 -10.60
N GLU A 24 167.60 -96.29 -9.74
CA GLU A 24 166.57 -95.24 -9.59
C GLU A 24 166.50 -94.29 -10.78
N ASP A 25 167.65 -93.92 -11.33
CA ASP A 25 167.72 -93.02 -12.48
C ASP A 25 167.15 -93.72 -13.73
N ILE A 26 167.39 -95.03 -13.85
CA ILE A 26 166.75 -95.86 -14.88
C ILE A 26 165.22 -95.85 -14.70
N THR A 27 164.71 -95.95 -13.46
CA THR A 27 163.26 -95.89 -13.18
C THR A 27 162.62 -94.56 -13.61
N LYS A 28 163.18 -93.40 -13.25
CA LYS A 28 162.57 -92.08 -13.55
C LYS A 28 162.40 -91.86 -15.05
N VAL A 29 163.44 -92.15 -15.82
CA VAL A 29 163.42 -92.02 -17.27
C VAL A 29 162.40 -92.95 -17.88
N LEU A 30 162.35 -94.20 -17.41
CA LEU A 30 161.39 -95.18 -17.88
C LEU A 30 159.94 -94.81 -17.54
N VAL A 31 159.66 -94.22 -16.38
CA VAL A 31 158.32 -93.71 -16.02
C VAL A 31 157.92 -92.54 -16.92
N TYR A 32 158.82 -91.58 -17.14
CA TYR A 32 158.57 -90.49 -18.06
C TYR A 32 158.28 -91.01 -19.47
N PHE A 33 159.12 -91.90 -19.99
CA PHE A 33 158.90 -92.52 -21.31
C PHE A 33 157.63 -93.35 -21.37
N SER A 34 157.20 -93.95 -20.28
CA SER A 34 155.89 -94.61 -20.23
C SER A 34 154.73 -93.62 -20.38
N GLY A 35 154.92 -92.34 -20.03
CA GLY A 35 153.88 -91.31 -20.08
C GLY A 35 153.65 -90.72 -21.47
N ILE A 36 154.57 -90.94 -22.40
CA ILE A 36 154.60 -90.22 -23.68
C ILE A 36 153.76 -90.86 -24.77
N PRO A 37 153.83 -92.19 -24.99
CA PRO A 37 153.00 -92.81 -26.01
C PRO A 37 151.53 -92.60 -25.71
N SER A 38 150.69 -92.64 -26.74
CA SER A 38 149.25 -92.72 -26.52
C SER A 38 148.89 -93.95 -25.67
N GLU A 39 147.78 -93.88 -24.93
CA GLU A 39 147.29 -95.02 -24.14
C GLU A 39 147.08 -96.29 -25.00
N GLU A 40 146.66 -96.11 -26.26
CA GLU A 40 146.53 -97.18 -27.26
C GLU A 40 147.87 -97.88 -27.56
N SER A 41 148.95 -97.12 -27.71
CA SER A 41 150.29 -97.67 -27.94
C SER A 41 150.80 -98.43 -26.71
N LYS A 42 150.60 -97.89 -25.49
CA LYS A 42 151.07 -98.53 -24.25
C LYS A 42 150.41 -99.89 -24.00
N ALA A 43 149.14 -100.04 -24.38
CA ALA A 43 148.38 -101.26 -24.18
C ALA A 43 148.98 -102.49 -24.91
N CYS A 44 149.70 -102.27 -26.02
CA CYS A 44 150.34 -103.33 -26.81
C CYS A 44 151.54 -103.98 -26.10
N GLY A 45 152.07 -103.34 -25.05
CA GLY A 45 153.23 -103.81 -24.29
C GLY A 45 154.55 -103.35 -24.90
N PHE A 46 155.55 -103.14 -24.06
CA PHE A 46 156.86 -102.63 -24.45
C PHE A 46 157.80 -103.77 -24.82
N THR A 47 158.44 -103.66 -25.97
CA THR A 47 159.55 -104.53 -26.34
C THR A 47 160.86 -103.87 -25.93
N ILE A 48 161.63 -104.56 -25.10
CA ILE A 48 162.90 -104.05 -24.60
C ILE A 48 164.05 -104.75 -25.30
N ILE A 49 164.98 -103.97 -25.83
CA ILE A 49 166.20 -104.50 -26.45
C ILE A 49 167.37 -104.08 -25.57
N VAL A 50 168.13 -105.05 -25.07
CA VAL A 50 169.37 -104.82 -24.33
C VAL A 50 170.53 -105.35 -25.16
N ASP A 51 171.31 -104.44 -25.73
CA ASP A 51 172.42 -104.80 -26.59
C ASP A 51 173.69 -105.09 -25.77
N MET A 52 174.07 -106.38 -25.64
CA MET A 52 175.31 -106.77 -24.95
C MET A 52 176.51 -106.93 -25.90
N ARG A 53 176.40 -106.62 -27.19
CA ARG A 53 177.56 -106.66 -28.09
C ARG A 53 178.56 -105.58 -27.66
N GLY A 54 179.76 -105.98 -27.21
CA GLY A 54 180.81 -105.07 -26.72
C GLY A 54 181.33 -105.42 -25.32
N GLN A 55 181.86 -104.44 -24.58
CA GLN A 55 182.42 -104.64 -23.22
C GLN A 55 181.36 -104.88 -22.12
N GLN A 56 180.11 -105.15 -22.48
CA GLN A 56 179.03 -105.39 -21.53
C GLN A 56 179.15 -106.78 -20.91
N THR A 57 179.19 -106.83 -19.58
CA THR A 57 179.09 -108.09 -18.86
C THR A 57 177.68 -108.30 -18.32
N TRP A 58 177.36 -109.54 -17.96
CA TRP A 58 176.07 -109.89 -17.35
C TRP A 58 175.76 -109.06 -16.09
N ALA A 59 176.78 -108.55 -15.40
CA ALA A 59 176.63 -107.68 -14.23
C ALA A 59 175.92 -106.36 -14.57
N GLY A 60 176.03 -105.86 -15.81
CA GLY A 60 175.37 -104.63 -16.27
C GLY A 60 173.93 -104.81 -16.72
N VAL A 61 173.54 -106.01 -17.16
CA VAL A 61 172.18 -106.28 -17.66
C VAL A 61 171.20 -106.63 -16.54
N LYS A 62 171.68 -107.34 -15.51
CA LYS A 62 170.85 -107.78 -14.38
C LYS A 62 170.09 -106.63 -13.68
N PRO A 63 170.68 -105.44 -13.44
CA PRO A 63 169.96 -104.30 -12.86
C PRO A 63 168.83 -103.77 -13.75
N VAL A 64 169.03 -103.71 -15.08
CA VAL A 64 168.01 -103.24 -16.03
C VAL A 64 166.79 -104.17 -16.01
N LEU A 65 167.01 -105.48 -16.07
CA LEU A 65 165.92 -106.46 -15.96
C LEU A 65 165.19 -106.37 -14.62
N LYS A 66 165.91 -106.08 -13.53
CA LYS A 66 165.32 -105.91 -12.21
C LYS A 66 164.43 -104.66 -12.15
N VAL A 67 164.89 -103.52 -12.68
CA VAL A 67 164.09 -102.29 -12.76
C VAL A 67 162.85 -102.46 -13.64
N LEU A 68 162.98 -103.16 -14.76
CA LEU A 68 161.84 -103.45 -15.65
C LEU A 68 160.74 -104.26 -14.96
N GLN A 69 161.10 -105.15 -14.03
CA GLN A 69 160.13 -105.95 -13.28
C GLN A 69 159.55 -105.21 -12.07
N GLU A 70 160.38 -104.46 -11.35
CA GLU A 70 160.01 -103.88 -10.05
C GLU A 70 159.41 -102.48 -10.16
N ALA A 71 159.70 -101.71 -11.22
CA ALA A 71 159.37 -100.28 -11.26
C ALA A 71 158.88 -99.74 -12.61
N PHE A 72 158.81 -100.56 -13.67
CA PHE A 72 158.29 -100.09 -14.95
C PHE A 72 156.75 -100.05 -14.92
N PRO A 73 156.12 -98.87 -15.14
CA PRO A 73 154.67 -98.71 -14.94
C PRO A 73 153.83 -99.29 -16.09
N ALA A 74 154.47 -99.75 -17.17
CA ALA A 74 153.80 -100.32 -18.33
C ALA A 74 154.15 -101.80 -18.51
N LYS A 75 153.29 -102.52 -19.24
CA LYS A 75 153.49 -103.95 -19.54
C LYS A 75 154.75 -104.13 -20.38
N VAL A 76 155.67 -105.01 -19.97
CA VAL A 76 156.79 -105.47 -20.82
C VAL A 76 156.34 -106.71 -21.59
N HIS A 77 156.39 -106.68 -22.92
CA HIS A 77 156.02 -107.79 -23.78
C HIS A 77 157.13 -108.84 -23.84
N THR A 78 158.34 -108.43 -24.19
CA THR A 78 159.50 -109.31 -24.30
C THR A 78 160.78 -108.53 -24.16
N VAL A 79 161.84 -109.20 -23.69
CA VAL A 79 163.17 -108.63 -23.57
C VAL A 79 164.16 -109.43 -24.42
N TYR A 80 164.72 -108.76 -25.43
CA TYR A 80 165.76 -109.32 -26.28
C TYR A 80 167.13 -108.89 -25.78
N ILE A 81 167.98 -109.87 -25.48
CA ILE A 81 169.37 -109.66 -25.07
C ILE A 81 170.29 -110.09 -26.21
N LEU A 82 171.14 -109.19 -26.70
CA LEU A 82 171.98 -109.45 -27.86
C LEU A 82 173.35 -110.00 -27.49
N LYS A 83 173.68 -111.22 -27.93
CA LYS A 83 174.93 -111.92 -27.55
C LYS A 83 176.13 -111.64 -28.49
N PRO A 84 177.39 -111.75 -28.02
CA PRO A 84 178.62 -111.68 -28.87
C PRO A 84 178.95 -112.99 -29.63
N ASP A 85 179.74 -112.92 -30.72
CA ASP A 85 179.98 -114.05 -31.67
C ASP A 85 180.79 -115.24 -31.10
N ASN A 86 181.75 -115.01 -30.20
CA ASN A 86 182.69 -116.05 -29.73
C ASN A 86 182.32 -116.71 -28.38
N PHE A 87 181.04 -116.65 -27.99
CA PHE A 87 180.63 -116.88 -26.60
C PHE A 87 180.74 -118.34 -26.10
N TRP A 88 180.65 -119.37 -26.97
CA TRP A 88 180.53 -120.76 -26.51
C TRP A 88 181.85 -121.51 -26.26
N GLN A 89 183.02 -120.92 -26.50
CA GLN A 89 184.29 -121.66 -26.38
C GLN A 89 184.92 -121.68 -24.98
N LYS A 90 184.46 -120.86 -24.02
CA LYS A 90 184.86 -120.99 -22.62
C LYS A 90 183.67 -120.61 -21.74
N GLN A 91 183.37 -121.48 -20.78
CA GLN A 91 182.26 -121.46 -19.82
C GLN A 91 180.94 -122.09 -20.31
N LYS A 92 180.73 -123.33 -19.85
CA LYS A 92 179.42 -123.66 -19.27
C LYS A 92 179.19 -122.72 -18.09
N ALA A 93 178.47 -121.62 -18.32
CA ALA A 93 177.77 -120.92 -17.25
C ALA A 93 176.30 -121.25 -17.43
N SER A 94 175.77 -122.11 -16.56
CA SER A 94 174.33 -122.26 -16.43
C SER A 94 173.74 -120.88 -16.11
N LEU A 95 172.73 -120.46 -16.87
CA LEU A 95 171.85 -119.35 -16.50
C LEU A 95 171.22 -119.70 -15.15
N GLY A 96 171.82 -119.23 -14.05
CA GLY A 96 171.36 -119.51 -12.70
C GLY A 96 170.08 -118.75 -12.38
N SER A 97 168.97 -119.49 -12.30
CA SER A 97 167.82 -119.30 -11.39
C SER A 97 167.33 -117.89 -11.05
N SER A 98 166.87 -117.12 -12.03
CA SER A 98 165.87 -116.07 -11.78
C SER A 98 164.84 -116.05 -12.91
N LYS A 99 163.63 -116.52 -12.64
CA LYS A 99 162.46 -116.43 -13.55
C LYS A 99 161.92 -114.99 -13.49
N TYR A 100 162.14 -114.19 -14.52
CA TYR A 100 161.51 -112.88 -14.69
C TYR A 100 160.04 -113.03 -15.16
N THR A 101 159.19 -112.02 -14.93
CA THR A 101 157.75 -112.03 -15.31
C THR A 101 157.53 -111.84 -16.81
N PHE A 102 158.55 -111.35 -17.51
CA PHE A 102 158.57 -111.21 -18.96
C PHE A 102 159.56 -112.20 -19.58
N GLU A 103 159.31 -112.58 -20.83
CA GLU A 103 160.16 -113.50 -21.56
C GLU A 103 161.51 -112.84 -21.89
N THR A 104 162.60 -113.56 -21.63
CA THR A 104 163.96 -113.07 -21.88
C THR A 104 164.65 -114.00 -22.87
N THR A 105 164.97 -113.47 -24.05
CA THR A 105 165.53 -114.28 -25.14
C THR A 105 166.90 -113.76 -25.53
N MET A 106 167.92 -114.61 -25.41
CA MET A 106 169.27 -114.31 -25.89
C MET A 106 169.38 -114.66 -27.37
N ILE A 107 169.58 -113.65 -28.22
CA ILE A 107 169.61 -113.80 -29.68
C ILE A 107 170.86 -113.15 -30.27
N SER A 108 171.24 -113.56 -31.48
CA SER A 108 172.22 -112.82 -32.27
C SER A 108 171.58 -111.54 -32.81
N ALA A 109 172.35 -110.48 -32.97
CA ALA A 109 171.84 -109.26 -33.56
C ALA A 109 171.37 -109.39 -35.00
N GLU A 110 171.94 -110.34 -35.74
CA GLU A 110 171.48 -110.68 -37.09
C GLU A 110 170.02 -111.20 -37.11
N PHE A 111 169.50 -111.62 -35.95
CA PHE A 111 168.15 -112.13 -35.82
C PHE A 111 167.11 -111.05 -35.46
N LEU A 112 167.53 -109.87 -34.96
CA LEU A 112 166.59 -108.78 -34.61
C LEU A 112 165.72 -108.31 -35.78
N PRO A 113 166.28 -108.10 -37.00
CA PRO A 113 165.51 -107.65 -38.16
C PRO A 113 164.42 -108.64 -38.61
N ARG A 114 164.51 -109.90 -38.18
CA ARG A 114 163.47 -110.91 -38.43
C ARG A 114 162.30 -110.79 -37.47
N ILE A 115 162.53 -110.23 -36.29
CA ILE A 115 161.56 -110.14 -35.20
C ILE A 115 160.92 -108.76 -35.18
N ILE A 116 161.69 -107.71 -35.42
CA ILE A 116 161.24 -106.32 -35.45
C ILE A 116 161.54 -105.77 -36.84
N ASP A 117 160.61 -104.98 -37.37
CA ASP A 117 160.76 -104.38 -38.69
C ASP A 117 162.01 -103.47 -38.74
N HIS A 118 162.72 -103.54 -39.87
CA HIS A 118 163.94 -102.77 -40.12
C HIS A 118 163.69 -101.27 -39.96
N SER A 119 162.51 -100.77 -40.35
CA SER A 119 162.19 -99.33 -40.26
C SER A 119 161.96 -98.83 -38.83
N GLN A 120 161.84 -99.74 -37.86
CA GLN A 120 161.51 -99.43 -36.46
C GLN A 120 162.68 -99.59 -35.51
N LEU A 121 163.80 -100.12 -36.02
CA LEU A 121 165.06 -100.25 -35.31
C LEU A 121 166.06 -99.22 -35.82
N THR A 122 166.92 -98.76 -34.94
CA THR A 122 168.02 -97.87 -35.29
C THR A 122 169.11 -98.62 -36.05
N SER A 123 169.95 -97.87 -36.79
CA SER A 123 170.97 -98.44 -37.69
C SER A 123 171.99 -99.34 -36.99
N ASP A 124 172.34 -99.06 -35.74
CA ASP A 124 173.24 -99.84 -34.89
C ASP A 124 172.67 -101.24 -34.51
N LEU A 125 171.35 -101.39 -34.54
CA LEU A 125 170.66 -102.67 -34.36
C LEU A 125 170.34 -103.36 -35.70
N GLY A 126 170.91 -102.86 -36.80
CA GLY A 126 170.61 -103.33 -38.14
C GLY A 126 169.20 -102.93 -38.54
N GLY A 127 168.90 -101.63 -38.54
CA GLY A 127 167.64 -101.04 -39.00
C GLY A 127 167.84 -99.73 -39.77
N THR A 128 166.77 -99.01 -40.08
CA THR A 128 166.79 -97.73 -40.83
C THR A 128 166.10 -96.58 -40.11
N LEU A 129 165.68 -96.74 -38.85
CA LEU A 129 165.06 -95.66 -38.06
C LEU A 129 166.09 -94.55 -37.76
N SER A 130 165.82 -93.35 -38.24
CA SER A 130 166.59 -92.14 -37.92
C SER A 130 166.23 -91.63 -36.53
N TYR A 131 167.20 -91.53 -35.63
CA TYR A 131 166.99 -91.07 -34.25
C TYR A 131 168.13 -90.16 -33.79
N ASP A 132 167.76 -88.97 -33.29
CA ASP A 132 168.64 -88.02 -32.60
C ASP A 132 168.06 -87.73 -31.21
N HIS A 133 168.82 -88.01 -30.16
CA HIS A 133 168.37 -87.87 -28.79
C HIS A 133 168.25 -86.40 -28.35
N THR A 134 169.16 -85.54 -28.79
CA THR A 134 169.20 -84.13 -28.36
C THR A 134 167.99 -83.39 -28.91
N GLN A 135 167.70 -83.60 -30.20
CA GLN A 135 166.56 -82.99 -30.88
C GLN A 135 165.22 -83.36 -30.22
N TRP A 136 165.05 -84.63 -29.82
CA TRP A 136 163.80 -85.08 -29.23
C TRP A 136 163.51 -84.42 -27.87
N CYS A 137 164.54 -84.23 -27.02
CA CYS A 137 164.38 -83.58 -25.72
C CYS A 137 164.00 -82.10 -25.84
N GLU A 138 164.63 -81.36 -26.75
CA GLU A 138 164.35 -79.94 -26.99
C GLU A 138 162.90 -79.70 -27.43
N LEU A 139 162.40 -80.52 -28.36
CA LEU A 139 161.02 -80.44 -28.85
C LEU A 139 160.00 -80.64 -27.73
N ARG A 140 160.29 -81.52 -26.77
CA ARG A 140 159.33 -81.87 -25.73
C ARG A 140 159.19 -80.79 -24.66
N MET A 141 160.28 -80.13 -24.27
CA MET A 141 160.23 -79.00 -23.34
C MET A 141 159.48 -77.80 -23.91
N ALA A 142 159.63 -77.51 -25.21
CA ALA A 142 158.96 -76.39 -25.86
C ALA A 142 157.43 -76.56 -25.88
N LEU A 143 156.94 -77.77 -26.14
CA LEU A 143 155.52 -78.09 -26.15
C LEU A 143 154.86 -77.85 -24.77
N GLU A 144 155.47 -78.37 -23.71
CA GLU A 144 154.88 -78.32 -22.37
C GLU A 144 154.85 -76.90 -21.80
N GLY A 145 155.88 -76.09 -22.06
CA GLY A 145 155.90 -74.67 -21.67
C GLY A 145 154.80 -73.83 -22.33
N PHE A 146 154.47 -74.13 -23.58
CA PHE A 146 153.42 -73.42 -24.31
C PHE A 146 152.01 -73.73 -23.78
N LEU A 147 151.73 -74.99 -23.44
CA LEU A 147 150.42 -75.40 -22.92
C LEU A 147 150.03 -74.64 -21.64
N TRP A 148 150.99 -74.33 -20.76
CA TRP A 148 150.74 -73.58 -19.53
C TRP A 148 150.31 -72.13 -19.79
N LYS A 149 150.96 -71.45 -20.75
CA LYS A 149 150.61 -70.06 -21.13
C LYS A 149 149.17 -69.94 -21.64
N MET A 150 148.67 -70.90 -22.41
CA MET A 150 147.29 -70.86 -22.91
C MET A 150 146.24 -70.89 -21.78
N GLN A 151 146.50 -71.66 -20.73
CA GLN A 151 145.56 -71.80 -19.61
C GLN A 151 145.41 -70.50 -18.80
N ASP A 152 146.49 -69.74 -18.62
CA ASP A 152 146.45 -68.44 -17.93
C ASP A 152 145.55 -67.42 -18.65
N ILE A 153 145.68 -67.33 -19.98
CA ILE A 153 144.89 -66.39 -20.79
C ILE A 153 143.39 -66.68 -20.70
N LEU A 154 142.98 -67.95 -20.76
CA LEU A 154 141.57 -68.32 -20.64
C LEU A 154 140.98 -67.87 -19.30
N THR A 155 141.73 -68.02 -18.21
CA THR A 155 141.29 -67.62 -16.87
C THR A 155 141.07 -66.12 -16.76
N ARG A 156 141.94 -65.31 -17.36
CA ARG A 156 141.81 -63.84 -17.39
C ARG A 156 140.57 -63.37 -18.15
N LEU A 157 140.25 -64.00 -19.28
CA LEU A 157 139.07 -63.65 -20.08
C LEU A 157 137.75 -63.95 -19.35
N ASP A 158 137.70 -65.02 -18.56
CA ASP A 158 136.50 -65.36 -17.77
C ASP A 158 136.24 -64.35 -16.64
N GLY A 159 137.28 -63.79 -16.02
CA GLY A 159 137.14 -62.72 -15.02
C GLY A 159 136.43 -61.47 -15.58
N TRP A 160 136.75 -61.06 -16.81
CA TRP A 160 136.08 -59.92 -17.46
C TRP A 160 134.62 -60.20 -17.80
N LYS A 161 134.30 -61.45 -18.16
CA LYS A 161 132.92 -61.87 -18.42
C LYS A 161 132.02 -61.65 -17.20
N GLN A 162 132.49 -61.98 -16.00
CA GLN A 162 131.72 -61.82 -14.76
C GLN A 162 131.48 -60.34 -14.41
N GLU A 163 132.48 -59.48 -14.60
CA GLU A 163 132.35 -58.05 -14.28
C GLU A 163 131.29 -57.36 -15.15
N LEU A 164 131.20 -57.73 -16.43
CA LEU A 164 130.25 -57.14 -17.38
C LEU A 164 128.78 -57.45 -17.07
N VAL A 165 128.48 -58.49 -16.29
CA VAL A 165 127.11 -58.89 -15.94
C VAL A 165 126.51 -58.06 -14.78
N LYS A 166 127.35 -57.42 -13.95
CA LYS A 166 126.87 -56.62 -12.80
C LYS A 166 125.96 -55.46 -13.25
N LYS A 167 124.81 -55.25 -12.61
CA LYS A 167 123.86 -54.18 -12.94
C LYS A 167 123.85 -53.10 -11.86
N ASN A 168 124.66 -52.05 -12.06
CA ASN A 168 124.76 -50.91 -11.13
C ASN A 168 124.27 -49.63 -11.85
N PHE A 169 122.98 -49.29 -11.72
CA PHE A 169 122.39 -48.05 -12.24
C PHE A 169 122.24 -46.99 -11.12
N THR A 170 122.09 -45.72 -11.48
CA THR A 170 122.01 -44.59 -10.53
C THR A 170 121.07 -43.51 -11.06
N ASP A 171 120.36 -42.84 -10.15
CA ASP A 171 119.46 -41.72 -10.48
C ASP A 171 120.22 -40.38 -10.56
N ASP A 172 121.50 -40.34 -10.19
CA ASP A 172 122.34 -39.16 -10.31
C ASP A 172 123.00 -39.09 -11.70
N ALA A 173 122.72 -38.02 -12.45
CA ALA A 173 123.25 -37.80 -13.79
C ALA A 173 124.78 -37.68 -13.82
N GLU A 174 125.42 -37.18 -12.74
CA GLU A 174 126.87 -37.08 -12.65
C GLU A 174 127.51 -38.45 -12.45
N ARG A 175 126.93 -39.25 -11.55
CA ARG A 175 127.39 -40.62 -11.29
C ARG A 175 127.14 -41.54 -12.48
N ALA A 176 126.02 -41.39 -13.19
CA ALA A 176 125.72 -42.14 -14.41
C ALA A 176 126.76 -41.86 -15.53
N ARG A 177 127.23 -40.59 -15.64
CA ARG A 177 128.34 -40.22 -16.53
C ARG A 177 129.64 -40.93 -16.17
N GLN A 178 130.02 -40.93 -14.89
CA GLN A 178 131.25 -41.60 -14.43
C GLN A 178 131.24 -43.11 -14.70
N LEU A 179 130.12 -43.79 -14.42
CA LEU A 179 129.99 -45.23 -14.69
C LEU A 179 130.13 -45.57 -16.18
N MET A 180 129.70 -44.68 -17.07
CA MET A 180 129.93 -44.82 -18.52
C MET A 180 131.42 -44.76 -18.85
N GLU A 181 132.14 -43.76 -18.34
CA GLU A 181 133.58 -43.60 -18.59
C GLU A 181 134.41 -44.78 -18.08
N GLU A 182 134.11 -45.25 -16.85
CA GLU A 182 134.70 -46.45 -16.28
C GLU A 182 134.49 -47.67 -17.19
N HIS A 183 133.26 -47.85 -17.69
CA HIS A 183 132.92 -48.95 -18.61
C HIS A 183 133.67 -48.84 -19.93
N VAL A 184 133.82 -47.65 -20.52
CA VAL A 184 134.64 -47.45 -21.73
C VAL A 184 136.09 -47.83 -21.51
N SER A 185 136.67 -47.52 -20.35
CA SER A 185 138.05 -47.88 -20.02
C SER A 185 138.28 -49.40 -19.96
N ALA A 186 137.28 -50.18 -19.53
CA ALA A 186 137.38 -51.63 -19.40
C ALA A 186 137.61 -52.33 -20.75
N LYS A 187 137.01 -51.84 -21.85
CA LYS A 187 137.22 -52.38 -23.20
C LYS A 187 138.69 -52.36 -23.61
N LYS A 188 139.43 -51.30 -23.25
CA LYS A 188 140.86 -51.17 -23.56
C LYS A 188 141.68 -52.27 -22.89
N LYS A 189 141.34 -52.64 -21.65
CA LYS A 189 142.00 -53.71 -20.89
C LYS A 189 141.72 -55.10 -21.45
N ILE A 190 140.48 -55.36 -21.89
CA ILE A 190 140.10 -56.64 -22.53
C ILE A 190 140.88 -56.88 -23.83
N LEU A 191 141.11 -55.83 -24.63
CA LEU A 191 141.86 -55.92 -25.89
C LEU A 191 143.36 -56.15 -25.70
N GLN A 192 143.93 -55.83 -24.55
CA GLN A 192 145.37 -56.02 -24.25
C GLN A 192 145.75 -57.46 -23.89
N VAL A 193 144.79 -58.39 -23.81
CA VAL A 193 145.08 -59.81 -23.56
C VAL A 193 145.80 -60.40 -24.80
N PRO A 194 147.01 -61.00 -24.66
CA PRO A 194 147.90 -61.35 -25.78
C PRO A 194 147.48 -62.65 -26.50
N VAL A 195 146.22 -62.71 -26.94
CA VAL A 195 145.63 -63.86 -27.64
C VAL A 195 146.34 -64.15 -28.96
N ASP A 196 146.73 -63.09 -29.69
CA ASP A 196 147.31 -63.22 -31.02
C ASP A 196 148.77 -63.70 -30.95
N GLU A 197 149.55 -63.23 -29.98
CA GLU A 197 150.93 -63.67 -29.73
C GLU A 197 150.99 -65.17 -29.39
N VAL A 198 150.12 -65.61 -28.47
CA VAL A 198 150.02 -67.04 -28.11
C VAL A 198 149.54 -67.89 -29.29
N GLY A 199 148.71 -67.33 -30.19
CA GLY A 199 148.38 -67.95 -31.47
C GLY A 199 149.60 -68.25 -32.34
N HIS A 200 150.54 -67.30 -32.43
CA HIS A 200 151.76 -67.48 -33.23
C HIS A 200 152.74 -68.46 -32.58
N GLU A 201 152.98 -68.34 -31.27
CA GLU A 201 153.83 -69.28 -30.53
C GLU A 201 153.31 -70.72 -30.65
N GLY A 202 152.00 -70.92 -30.53
CA GLY A 202 151.41 -72.26 -30.64
C GLY A 202 151.58 -72.87 -32.03
N GLN A 203 151.45 -72.07 -33.09
CA GLN A 203 151.70 -72.53 -34.45
C GLN A 203 153.16 -72.93 -34.66
N GLN A 204 154.10 -72.18 -34.07
CA GLN A 204 155.52 -72.46 -34.15
C GLN A 204 155.86 -73.80 -33.46
N VAL A 205 155.31 -74.04 -32.27
CA VAL A 205 155.44 -75.32 -31.54
C VAL A 205 154.91 -76.49 -32.38
N ILE A 206 153.75 -76.35 -33.03
CA ILE A 206 153.19 -77.38 -33.91
C ILE A 206 154.14 -77.71 -35.07
N CYS A 207 154.67 -76.70 -35.77
CA CYS A 207 155.57 -76.90 -36.91
C CYS A 207 156.85 -77.65 -36.54
N SER A 208 157.39 -77.40 -35.35
CA SER A 208 158.62 -78.05 -34.89
C SER A 208 158.46 -79.54 -34.54
N LEU A 209 157.25 -80.03 -34.24
CA LEU A 209 157.03 -81.37 -33.70
C LEU A 209 157.22 -82.53 -34.72
N GLY A 210 157.07 -82.28 -36.03
CA GLY A 210 157.40 -83.21 -37.13
C GLY A 210 156.60 -84.53 -37.20
N ASP A 211 156.43 -85.10 -38.40
CA ASP A 211 155.62 -86.32 -38.63
C ASP A 211 156.39 -87.64 -38.44
N THR A 212 157.70 -87.59 -38.19
CA THR A 212 158.56 -88.78 -38.12
C THR A 212 158.37 -89.57 -36.82
N ASN A 213 157.78 -88.97 -35.78
CA ASN A 213 157.44 -89.64 -34.52
C ASN A 213 155.92 -89.61 -34.28
N PRO A 214 155.24 -90.77 -34.22
CA PRO A 214 153.79 -90.85 -34.03
C PRO A 214 153.26 -90.11 -32.79
N ASP A 215 154.07 -90.06 -31.72
CA ASP A 215 153.65 -89.47 -30.44
C ASP A 215 153.63 -87.92 -30.49
N PHE A 216 154.37 -87.31 -31.42
CA PHE A 216 154.36 -85.86 -31.65
C PHE A 216 153.26 -85.44 -32.64
N ALA A 217 152.99 -86.25 -33.66
CA ALA A 217 151.95 -85.98 -34.66
C ALA A 217 150.55 -85.76 -34.05
N GLN A 218 150.24 -86.43 -32.92
CA GLN A 218 148.94 -86.32 -32.26
C GLN A 218 148.74 -85.03 -31.45
N MET A 219 149.81 -84.31 -31.08
CA MET A 219 149.73 -83.12 -30.22
C MET A 219 149.31 -81.85 -30.97
N GLY A 220 149.60 -81.77 -32.27
CA GLY A 220 149.31 -80.59 -33.10
C GLY A 220 147.83 -80.18 -33.11
N PRO A 221 146.89 -81.09 -33.46
CA PRO A 221 145.45 -80.79 -33.49
C PRO A 221 144.84 -80.42 -32.13
N GLN A 222 145.45 -80.86 -31.02
CA GLN A 222 145.00 -80.51 -29.68
C GLN A 222 145.32 -79.05 -29.35
N ILE A 223 146.53 -78.60 -29.69
CA ILE A 223 146.97 -77.21 -29.49
C ILE A 223 146.08 -76.23 -30.28
N SER A 224 145.79 -76.52 -31.56
CA SER A 224 144.95 -75.65 -32.39
C SER A 224 143.54 -75.43 -31.82
N ARG A 225 142.91 -76.46 -31.26
CA ARG A 225 141.57 -76.33 -30.63
C ARG A 225 141.55 -75.41 -29.42
N MET A 226 142.62 -75.44 -28.61
CA MET A 226 142.74 -74.57 -27.45
C MET A 226 142.94 -73.10 -27.87
N LEU A 227 143.71 -72.85 -28.92
CA LEU A 227 143.90 -71.51 -29.49
C LEU A 227 142.57 -70.88 -29.98
N ASP A 228 141.73 -71.67 -30.64
CA ASP A 228 140.40 -71.20 -31.08
C ASP A 228 139.50 -70.85 -29.90
N THR A 229 139.56 -71.63 -28.82
CA THR A 229 138.77 -71.38 -27.60
C THR A 229 139.11 -70.02 -26.97
N VAL A 230 140.39 -69.66 -26.94
CA VAL A 230 140.84 -68.34 -26.45
C VAL A 230 140.27 -67.20 -27.30
N ARG A 231 140.33 -67.34 -28.63
CA ARG A 231 139.83 -66.32 -29.58
C ARG A 231 138.33 -66.09 -29.43
N VAL A 232 137.53 -67.15 -29.39
CA VAL A 232 136.06 -67.05 -29.26
C VAL A 232 135.66 -66.40 -27.93
N THR A 233 136.35 -66.76 -26.83
CA THR A 233 136.05 -66.20 -25.51
C THR A 233 136.28 -64.69 -25.46
N ARG A 234 137.36 -64.18 -26.08
CA ARG A 234 137.62 -62.72 -26.19
C ARG A 234 136.49 -62.00 -26.92
N GLN A 235 135.97 -62.56 -28.01
CA GLN A 235 134.90 -61.95 -28.81
C GLN A 235 133.58 -61.87 -28.04
N HIS A 236 133.23 -62.91 -27.27
CA HIS A 236 132.01 -62.92 -26.46
C HIS A 236 132.01 -61.84 -25.37
N VAL A 237 133.13 -61.64 -24.67
CA VAL A 237 133.31 -60.57 -23.67
C VAL A 237 133.08 -59.18 -24.29
N LEU A 238 133.60 -58.94 -25.49
CA LEU A 238 133.39 -57.66 -26.20
C LEU A 238 131.92 -57.43 -26.58
N GLN A 239 131.17 -58.47 -26.91
CA GLN A 239 129.73 -58.35 -27.19
C GLN A 239 128.93 -57.94 -25.95
N MET A 240 129.18 -58.57 -24.79
CA MET A 240 128.52 -58.22 -23.53
C MET A 240 128.82 -56.78 -23.09
N TRP A 241 130.04 -56.30 -23.37
CA TRP A 241 130.40 -54.91 -23.12
C TRP A 241 129.51 -53.93 -23.90
N HIS A 242 129.18 -54.25 -25.16
CA HIS A 242 128.36 -53.36 -26.01
C HIS A 242 126.92 -53.23 -25.50
N VAL A 243 126.31 -54.34 -25.07
CA VAL A 243 124.95 -54.34 -24.51
C VAL A 243 124.87 -53.47 -23.25
N ARG A 244 125.84 -53.61 -22.34
CA ARG A 244 125.88 -52.81 -21.11
C ARG A 244 126.11 -51.32 -21.36
N LYS A 245 126.85 -50.95 -22.43
CA LYS A 245 127.03 -49.55 -22.83
C LYS A 245 125.69 -48.87 -23.10
N VAL A 246 124.81 -49.50 -23.90
CA VAL A 246 123.48 -48.94 -24.22
C VAL A 246 122.63 -48.73 -22.97
N GLN A 247 122.68 -49.68 -22.02
CA GLN A 247 121.92 -49.57 -20.77
C GLN A 247 122.41 -48.41 -19.88
N LEU A 248 123.73 -48.16 -19.83
CA LEU A 248 124.28 -47.02 -19.10
C LEU A 248 123.96 -45.68 -19.81
N GLU A 249 123.89 -45.65 -21.15
CA GLU A 249 123.51 -44.44 -21.91
C GLU A 249 122.07 -44.04 -21.59
N GLN A 250 121.16 -45.02 -21.56
CA GLN A 250 119.76 -44.81 -21.16
C GLN A 250 119.65 -44.38 -19.68
N CYS A 251 120.46 -44.95 -18.78
CA CYS A 251 120.45 -44.54 -17.37
C CYS A 251 120.75 -43.04 -17.21
N LEU A 252 121.75 -42.53 -17.94
CA LEU A 252 122.08 -41.12 -17.95
C LEU A 252 120.95 -40.24 -18.51
N GLN A 253 120.28 -40.69 -19.58
CA GLN A 253 119.16 -39.95 -20.19
C GLN A 253 118.00 -39.77 -19.20
N LEU A 254 117.67 -40.80 -18.42
CA LEU A 254 116.61 -40.75 -17.41
C LEU A 254 116.89 -39.72 -16.32
N SER A 255 118.10 -39.71 -15.76
CA SER A 255 118.48 -38.79 -14.69
C SER A 255 118.41 -37.32 -15.12
N VAL A 256 118.83 -37.02 -16.36
CA VAL A 256 118.72 -35.65 -16.92
C VAL A 256 117.26 -35.25 -17.11
N TYR A 257 116.43 -36.14 -17.65
CA TYR A 257 115.00 -35.89 -17.83
C TYR A 257 114.27 -35.63 -16.50
N GLN A 258 114.56 -36.44 -15.47
CA GLN A 258 114.01 -36.25 -14.13
C GLN A 258 114.38 -34.88 -13.54
N GLY A 259 115.64 -34.46 -13.68
CA GLY A 259 116.09 -33.14 -13.22
C GLY A 259 115.39 -31.98 -13.92
N ASP A 260 115.18 -32.07 -15.24
CA ASP A 260 114.49 -31.02 -16.00
C ASP A 260 112.98 -30.96 -15.66
N ALA A 261 112.33 -32.11 -15.45
CA ALA A 261 110.93 -32.15 -15.03
C ALA A 261 110.72 -31.59 -13.62
N GLN A 262 111.63 -31.89 -12.67
CA GLN A 262 111.54 -31.36 -11.31
C GLN A 262 111.66 -29.84 -11.28
N LYS A 263 112.59 -29.25 -12.05
CA LYS A 263 112.71 -27.78 -12.16
C LYS A 263 111.42 -27.12 -12.63
N MET A 264 110.72 -27.74 -13.57
CA MET A 264 109.44 -27.23 -14.07
C MET A 264 108.33 -27.36 -13.03
N LEU A 265 108.28 -28.47 -12.29
CA LEU A 265 107.33 -28.66 -11.18
C LEU A 265 107.55 -27.64 -10.06
N ASP A 266 108.80 -27.39 -9.67
CA ASP A 266 109.16 -26.39 -8.65
C ASP A 266 108.76 -24.98 -9.09
N TRP A 267 108.97 -24.65 -10.38
CA TRP A 267 108.57 -23.36 -10.93
C TRP A 267 107.04 -23.18 -10.90
N ILE A 268 106.26 -24.20 -11.28
CA ILE A 268 104.79 -24.16 -11.20
C ILE A 268 104.35 -23.97 -9.74
N GLY A 269 104.96 -24.69 -8.79
CA GLY A 269 104.69 -24.55 -7.37
C GLY A 269 104.92 -23.14 -6.85
N HIS A 270 106.08 -22.54 -7.15
CA HIS A 270 106.42 -21.19 -6.72
C HIS A 270 105.49 -20.11 -7.29
N ASN A 271 105.17 -20.18 -8.59
CA ASN A 271 104.30 -19.19 -9.23
C ASN A 271 102.83 -19.36 -8.82
N ARG A 272 102.40 -20.59 -8.51
CA ARG A 272 101.12 -20.84 -7.84
C ARG A 272 101.04 -20.12 -6.50
N ASP A 273 102.08 -20.19 -5.67
CA ASP A 273 102.07 -19.53 -4.36
C ASP A 273 102.05 -18.01 -4.48
N LEU A 274 102.80 -17.42 -5.42
CA LEU A 274 102.76 -15.98 -5.72
C LEU A 274 101.36 -15.54 -6.19
N PHE A 275 100.76 -16.31 -7.09
CA PHE A 275 99.42 -16.05 -7.61
C PHE A 275 98.36 -15.99 -6.48
N LEU A 276 98.46 -16.89 -5.50
CA LEU A 276 97.51 -16.98 -4.39
C LEU A 276 97.52 -15.77 -3.45
N VAL A 277 98.60 -14.99 -3.39
CA VAL A 277 98.71 -13.79 -2.52
C VAL A 277 97.71 -12.71 -2.93
N GLY A 278 97.51 -12.50 -4.24
CA GLY A 278 96.58 -11.51 -4.78
C GLY A 278 95.27 -12.07 -5.32
N TYR A 279 95.14 -13.41 -5.37
CA TYR A 279 94.07 -14.11 -6.08
C TYR A 279 92.64 -13.72 -5.67
N MET A 280 92.45 -13.34 -4.41
CA MET A 280 91.14 -13.12 -3.80
C MET A 280 90.64 -11.67 -3.91
N ASP A 281 91.51 -10.74 -4.24
CA ASP A 281 91.16 -9.33 -4.34
C ASP A 281 90.47 -9.03 -5.69
N ILE A 282 89.38 -8.27 -5.62
CA ILE A 282 88.56 -7.84 -6.76
C ILE A 282 88.53 -6.31 -6.92
N GLY A 283 89.16 -5.56 -6.01
CA GLY A 283 89.12 -4.11 -5.95
C GLY A 283 87.85 -3.58 -5.27
N HIS A 284 87.96 -2.40 -4.66
CA HIS A 284 86.85 -1.71 -3.99
C HIS A 284 86.29 -0.53 -4.80
N SER A 285 86.96 -0.16 -5.89
CA SER A 285 86.53 0.86 -6.85
C SER A 285 86.81 0.41 -8.29
N ILE A 286 86.31 1.18 -9.27
CA ILE A 286 86.63 0.93 -10.68
C ILE A 286 88.14 1.08 -10.95
N GLN A 287 88.80 2.02 -10.26
CA GLN A 287 90.25 2.24 -10.40
C GLN A 287 91.02 1.02 -9.89
N ASP A 288 90.66 0.51 -8.71
CA ASP A 288 91.34 -0.65 -8.12
C ASP A 288 91.09 -1.93 -8.92
N ALA A 289 89.84 -2.16 -9.34
CA ALA A 289 89.48 -3.34 -10.13
C ALA A 289 90.22 -3.36 -11.48
N LYS A 290 90.42 -2.20 -12.12
CA LYS A 290 91.23 -2.09 -13.36
C LYS A 290 92.71 -2.33 -13.11
N ALA A 291 93.27 -1.75 -12.06
CA ALA A 291 94.68 -1.94 -11.71
C ALA A 291 94.98 -3.43 -11.45
N LEU A 292 94.12 -4.12 -10.68
CA LEU A 292 94.23 -5.55 -10.45
C LEU A 292 94.08 -6.38 -11.73
N GLN A 293 93.19 -5.97 -12.64
CA GLN A 293 93.02 -6.62 -13.95
C GLN A 293 94.29 -6.52 -14.80
N GLU A 294 94.92 -5.35 -14.86
CA GLU A 294 96.16 -5.12 -15.61
C GLU A 294 97.34 -5.90 -15.01
N GLU A 295 97.51 -5.88 -13.68
CA GLU A 295 98.52 -6.65 -12.97
C GLU A 295 98.39 -8.15 -13.23
N HIS A 296 97.17 -8.69 -13.11
CA HIS A 296 96.89 -10.09 -13.41
C HIS A 296 97.16 -10.46 -14.87
N GLN A 297 96.82 -9.58 -15.81
CA GLN A 297 97.06 -9.81 -17.23
C GLN A 297 98.57 -9.90 -17.52
N HIS A 298 99.38 -9.03 -16.92
CA HIS A 298 100.84 -9.12 -17.03
C HIS A 298 101.38 -10.43 -16.43
N PHE A 299 100.91 -10.82 -15.25
CA PHE A 299 101.31 -12.07 -14.59
C PHE A 299 100.95 -13.31 -15.43
N LYS A 300 99.74 -13.33 -16.01
CA LYS A 300 99.26 -14.40 -16.89
C LYS A 300 100.13 -14.56 -18.13
N VAL A 301 100.46 -13.46 -18.82
CA VAL A 301 101.32 -13.49 -20.02
C VAL A 301 102.71 -14.03 -19.66
N SER A 302 103.33 -13.51 -18.60
CA SER A 302 104.64 -13.97 -18.11
C SER A 302 104.63 -15.47 -17.76
N SER A 303 103.54 -15.96 -17.17
CA SER A 303 103.39 -17.38 -16.85
C SER A 303 103.26 -18.25 -18.10
N MET A 304 102.52 -17.79 -19.12
CA MET A 304 102.34 -18.49 -20.40
C MET A 304 103.63 -18.59 -21.21
N ASP A 305 104.56 -17.64 -21.09
CA ASP A 305 105.86 -17.74 -21.78
C ASP A 305 106.70 -18.93 -21.27
N VAL A 306 106.55 -19.29 -19.99
CA VAL A 306 107.26 -20.45 -19.39
C VAL A 306 106.62 -21.78 -19.77
N TYR A 307 105.36 -21.80 -20.19
CA TYR A 307 104.68 -23.01 -20.70
C TYR A 307 105.46 -23.69 -21.83
N VAL A 308 106.09 -22.90 -22.70
CA VAL A 308 106.90 -23.40 -23.82
C VAL A 308 108.02 -24.33 -23.31
N ASN A 309 108.63 -24.00 -22.17
CA ASN A 309 109.65 -24.83 -21.54
C ASN A 309 109.06 -26.11 -20.93
N ILE A 310 107.91 -26.01 -20.26
CA ILE A 310 107.18 -27.16 -19.70
C ILE A 310 106.81 -28.16 -20.79
N GLN A 311 106.24 -27.67 -21.90
CA GLN A 311 105.82 -28.49 -23.03
C GLN A 311 107.02 -29.15 -23.74
N ARG A 312 108.16 -28.45 -23.81
CA ARG A 312 109.42 -29.04 -24.32
C ARG A 312 109.87 -30.23 -23.48
N VAL A 313 109.80 -30.13 -22.15
CA VAL A 313 110.15 -31.24 -21.24
C VAL A 313 109.17 -32.40 -21.39
N VAL A 314 107.86 -32.14 -21.42
CA VAL A 314 106.84 -33.19 -21.67
C VAL A 314 107.09 -33.90 -23.00
N THR A 315 107.39 -33.15 -24.07
CA THR A 315 107.69 -33.70 -25.41
C THR A 315 108.97 -34.55 -25.39
N LEU A 316 110.01 -34.13 -24.66
CA LEU A 316 111.24 -34.90 -24.44
C LEU A 316 110.94 -36.23 -23.75
N GLY A 317 110.07 -36.24 -22.75
CA GLY A 317 109.61 -37.46 -22.07
C GLY A 317 108.90 -38.42 -23.02
N ASN A 318 107.94 -37.91 -23.81
CA ASN A 318 107.25 -38.71 -24.82
C ASN A 318 108.21 -39.33 -25.84
N ARG A 319 109.22 -38.57 -26.29
CA ARG A 319 110.24 -39.08 -27.23
C ARG A 319 111.11 -40.18 -26.62
N LEU A 320 111.46 -40.10 -25.34
CA LEU A 320 112.20 -41.18 -24.64
C LEU A 320 111.37 -42.46 -24.54
N ILE A 321 110.05 -42.34 -24.39
CA ILE A 321 109.13 -43.50 -24.38
C ILE A 321 109.10 -44.15 -25.78
N GLU A 322 108.97 -43.35 -26.84
CA GLU A 322 108.89 -43.82 -28.22
C GLU A 322 110.17 -44.56 -28.69
N THR A 323 111.35 -44.18 -28.21
CA THR A 323 112.62 -44.81 -28.60
C THR A 323 112.93 -46.13 -27.86
N GLY A 324 112.00 -46.65 -27.05
CA GLY A 324 112.16 -47.94 -26.37
C GLY A 324 113.11 -47.88 -25.17
N HIS A 325 113.17 -46.76 -24.46
CA HIS A 325 113.97 -46.58 -23.26
C HIS A 325 113.56 -47.58 -22.15
N TYR A 326 114.53 -48.17 -21.44
CA TYR A 326 114.22 -49.23 -20.45
C TYR A 326 113.26 -48.79 -19.32
N ALA A 327 113.22 -47.49 -19.00
CA ALA A 327 112.41 -46.87 -17.95
C ALA A 327 111.17 -46.09 -18.45
N ALA A 328 110.63 -46.41 -19.63
CA ALA A 328 109.52 -45.67 -20.25
C ALA A 328 108.31 -45.41 -19.32
N GLY A 329 107.93 -46.36 -18.46
CA GLY A 329 106.80 -46.19 -17.53
C GLY A 329 107.01 -45.06 -16.49
N ALA A 330 108.22 -44.91 -15.97
CA ALA A 330 108.56 -43.83 -15.03
C ALA A 330 108.57 -42.47 -15.73
N VAL A 331 109.09 -42.41 -16.97
CA VAL A 331 109.07 -41.20 -17.80
C VAL A 331 107.64 -40.73 -18.08
N GLN A 332 106.72 -41.65 -18.37
CA GLN A 332 105.31 -41.32 -18.62
C GLN A 332 104.61 -40.73 -17.40
N GLN A 333 104.86 -41.29 -16.21
CA GLN A 333 104.29 -40.77 -14.96
C GLN A 333 104.74 -39.32 -14.72
N ILE A 334 106.03 -39.05 -14.84
CA ILE A 334 106.60 -37.70 -14.65
C ILE A 334 106.03 -36.71 -15.68
N ALA A 335 105.97 -37.09 -16.96
CA ALA A 335 105.38 -36.26 -18.02
C ALA A 335 103.92 -35.90 -17.72
N SER A 336 103.12 -36.89 -17.28
CA SER A 336 101.69 -36.69 -16.96
C SER A 336 101.47 -35.81 -15.72
N MET A 337 102.33 -35.95 -14.70
CA MET A 337 102.27 -35.10 -13.50
C MET A 337 102.55 -33.64 -13.85
N LEU A 338 103.56 -33.39 -14.68
CA LEU A 338 103.93 -32.04 -15.10
C LEU A 338 102.84 -31.38 -15.96
N ASP A 339 102.27 -32.10 -16.93
CA ASP A 339 101.17 -31.59 -17.78
C ASP A 339 99.91 -31.28 -16.97
N ARG A 340 99.56 -32.15 -16.01
CA ARG A 340 98.41 -31.92 -15.12
C ARG A 340 98.60 -30.70 -14.23
N ALA A 341 99.78 -30.55 -13.61
CA ALA A 341 100.07 -29.41 -12.73
C ALA A 341 99.97 -28.07 -13.46
N TRP A 342 100.42 -28.02 -14.72
CA TRP A 342 100.29 -26.83 -15.55
C TRP A 342 98.83 -26.51 -15.93
N LYS A 343 98.08 -27.51 -16.40
CA LYS A 343 96.66 -27.32 -16.79
C LYS A 343 95.80 -26.79 -15.65
N GLU A 344 96.04 -27.28 -14.44
CA GLU A 344 95.36 -26.81 -13.23
C GLU A 344 95.69 -25.34 -12.95
N PHE A 345 96.98 -24.96 -12.95
CA PHE A 345 97.40 -23.58 -12.75
C PHE A 345 96.87 -22.62 -13.83
N ALA A 346 96.89 -23.04 -15.11
CA ALA A 346 96.37 -22.27 -16.22
C ALA A 346 94.85 -22.01 -16.10
N SER A 347 94.09 -22.99 -15.58
CA SER A 347 92.64 -22.81 -15.37
C SER A 347 92.35 -21.72 -14.33
N TRP A 348 93.13 -21.63 -13.25
CA TRP A 348 92.94 -20.57 -12.26
C TRP A 348 93.29 -19.18 -12.79
N LEU A 349 94.28 -19.09 -13.69
CA LEU A 349 94.60 -17.82 -14.37
C LEU A 349 93.41 -17.30 -15.19
N GLU A 350 92.70 -18.18 -15.89
CA GLU A 350 91.50 -17.80 -16.68
C GLU A 350 90.33 -17.37 -15.79
N GLU A 351 90.07 -18.10 -14.71
CA GLU A 351 88.98 -17.78 -13.79
C GLU A 351 89.16 -16.42 -13.12
N ARG A 352 90.40 -16.07 -12.73
CA ARG A 352 90.70 -14.72 -12.20
C ARG A 352 90.53 -13.62 -13.24
N THR A 353 90.84 -13.89 -14.52
CA THR A 353 90.56 -12.95 -15.61
C THR A 353 89.06 -12.64 -15.70
N ALA A 354 88.20 -13.67 -15.57
CA ALA A 354 86.75 -13.49 -15.61
C ALA A 354 86.20 -12.67 -14.43
N VAL A 355 86.67 -12.93 -13.20
CA VAL A 355 86.24 -12.16 -12.01
C VAL A 355 86.63 -10.70 -12.09
N LEU A 356 87.87 -10.39 -12.47
CA LEU A 356 88.33 -9.00 -12.52
C LEU A 356 87.60 -8.22 -13.63
N ALA A 357 87.32 -8.86 -14.77
CA ALA A 357 86.50 -8.25 -15.82
C ALA A 357 85.07 -7.92 -15.34
N LEU A 358 84.43 -8.85 -14.62
CA LEU A 358 83.10 -8.61 -14.03
C LEU A 358 83.14 -7.55 -12.92
N SER A 359 84.23 -7.49 -12.14
CA SER A 359 84.43 -6.49 -11.09
C SER A 359 84.52 -5.07 -11.68
N VAL A 360 85.27 -4.89 -12.76
CA VAL A 360 85.36 -3.60 -13.46
C VAL A 360 84.00 -3.14 -13.98
N VAL A 361 83.25 -4.05 -14.62
CA VAL A 361 81.90 -3.72 -15.15
C VAL A 361 80.94 -3.36 -14.02
N PHE A 362 80.94 -4.10 -12.91
CA PHE A 362 80.10 -3.80 -11.75
C PHE A 362 80.40 -2.41 -11.18
N HIS A 363 81.67 -2.13 -10.85
CA HIS A 363 82.05 -0.84 -10.27
C HIS A 363 81.82 0.33 -11.23
N GLN A 364 81.98 0.13 -12.55
CA GLN A 364 81.66 1.14 -13.55
C GLN A 364 80.16 1.48 -13.56
N LYS A 365 79.29 0.47 -13.54
CA LYS A 365 77.84 0.68 -13.52
C LYS A 365 77.38 1.28 -12.20
N ALA A 366 77.92 0.82 -11.06
CA ALA A 366 77.62 1.35 -9.74
C ALA A 366 77.99 2.84 -9.62
N GLN A 367 79.17 3.24 -10.10
CA GLN A 367 79.59 4.64 -10.10
C GLN A 367 78.72 5.51 -11.02
N ALA A 368 78.37 5.01 -12.21
CA ALA A 368 77.49 5.72 -13.13
C ALA A 368 76.11 5.97 -12.51
N TYR A 369 75.54 4.97 -11.81
CA TYR A 369 74.29 5.13 -11.08
C TYR A 369 74.38 6.22 -10.01
N LEU A 370 75.39 6.14 -9.14
CA LEU A 370 75.57 7.11 -8.04
C LEU A 370 75.81 8.54 -8.55
N THR A 371 76.44 8.71 -9.72
CA THR A 371 76.65 10.02 -10.35
C THR A 371 75.35 10.65 -10.84
N ASN A 372 74.36 9.84 -11.24
CA ASN A 372 73.05 10.32 -11.72
C ASN A 372 72.04 10.60 -10.59
N VAL A 373 72.27 10.09 -9.37
CA VAL A 373 71.37 10.29 -8.22
C VAL A 373 71.03 11.77 -7.95
N PRO A 374 72.00 12.71 -7.90
CA PRO A 374 71.68 14.13 -7.69
C PRO A 374 70.84 14.75 -8.81
N ILE A 375 71.03 14.30 -10.05
CA ILE A 375 70.28 14.79 -11.22
C ILE A 375 68.81 14.35 -11.13
N TRP A 376 68.57 13.07 -10.85
CA TRP A 376 67.21 12.56 -10.64
C TRP A 376 66.56 13.17 -9.40
N GLN A 377 67.34 13.44 -8.34
CA GLN A 377 66.84 14.10 -7.13
C GLN A 377 66.37 15.52 -7.44
N ALA A 378 67.17 16.32 -8.15
CA ALA A 378 66.78 17.67 -8.58
C ALA A 378 65.58 17.66 -9.52
N ALA A 379 65.49 16.69 -10.44
CA ALA A 379 64.34 16.52 -11.32
C ALA A 379 63.05 16.16 -10.56
N ASN A 380 63.15 15.47 -9.42
CA ASN A 380 62.04 15.09 -8.56
C ASN A 380 61.65 16.16 -7.53
N GLU A 381 62.45 17.22 -7.36
CA GLU A 381 62.08 18.34 -6.50
C GLU A 381 60.82 19.06 -7.02
N VAL A 382 59.94 19.41 -6.09
CA VAL A 382 58.66 20.08 -6.38
C VAL A 382 58.93 21.57 -6.58
N GLN A 383 59.08 21.99 -7.83
CA GLN A 383 59.00 23.39 -8.25
C GLN A 383 57.53 23.85 -8.38
N GLN A 384 57.27 25.10 -8.78
CA GLN A 384 55.91 25.57 -9.04
C GLN A 384 55.22 24.68 -10.08
N ILE A 385 54.12 24.04 -9.69
CA ILE A 385 53.32 23.21 -10.59
C ILE A 385 52.57 24.11 -11.58
N PRO A 386 52.65 23.84 -12.89
CA PRO A 386 51.95 24.62 -13.91
C PRO A 386 50.43 24.69 -13.68
N ARG A 387 49.83 25.73 -14.27
CA ARG A 387 48.40 25.97 -14.19
C ARG A 387 47.65 25.54 -15.44
N GLU A 388 48.34 25.40 -16.56
CA GLU A 388 47.75 25.05 -17.86
C GLU A 388 47.82 23.53 -18.08
N VAL A 389 46.74 22.97 -18.63
CA VAL A 389 46.58 21.53 -18.88
C VAL A 389 47.70 20.99 -19.78
N ALA A 390 47.95 21.64 -20.92
CA ALA A 390 48.98 21.20 -21.88
C ALA A 390 50.39 21.14 -21.26
N GLU A 391 50.71 22.10 -20.39
CA GLU A 391 52.00 22.18 -19.71
C GLU A 391 52.11 21.15 -18.57
N LEU A 392 50.99 20.82 -17.89
CA LEU A 392 50.93 19.73 -16.90
C LEU A 392 51.15 18.36 -17.56
N GLU A 393 50.51 18.10 -18.70
CA GLU A 393 50.70 16.85 -19.46
C GLU A 393 52.15 16.68 -19.91
N ARG A 394 52.76 17.76 -20.42
CA ARG A 394 54.18 17.78 -20.79
C ARG A 394 55.08 17.44 -19.60
N GLN A 395 54.87 18.07 -18.44
CA GLN A 395 55.67 17.79 -17.24
C GLN A 395 55.44 16.39 -16.68
N ILE A 396 54.24 15.82 -16.78
CA ILE A 396 53.96 14.43 -16.40
C ILE A 396 54.77 13.47 -17.28
N HIS A 397 54.87 13.75 -18.59
CA HIS A 397 55.66 12.93 -19.50
C HIS A 397 57.16 13.00 -19.17
N GLU A 398 57.72 14.20 -19.01
CA GLU A 398 59.12 14.39 -18.61
C GLU A 398 59.42 13.71 -17.26
N HIS A 399 58.49 13.80 -16.32
CA HIS A 399 58.62 13.13 -15.01
C HIS A 399 58.66 11.60 -15.16
N GLN A 400 57.88 11.02 -16.06
CA GLN A 400 57.93 9.57 -16.34
C GLN A 400 59.27 9.14 -16.95
N GLU A 401 59.82 9.91 -17.89
CA GLU A 401 61.14 9.61 -18.50
C GLU A 401 62.27 9.56 -17.47
N VAL A 402 62.21 10.43 -16.43
CA VAL A 402 63.17 10.43 -15.31
C VAL A 402 63.14 9.10 -14.55
N PHE A 403 61.95 8.55 -14.29
CA PHE A 403 61.79 7.27 -13.60
C PHE A 403 62.27 6.09 -14.44
N ASP A 404 61.95 6.09 -15.73
CA ASP A 404 62.38 5.03 -16.65
C ASP A 404 63.93 4.99 -16.75
N SER A 405 64.57 6.15 -16.83
CA SER A 405 66.04 6.29 -16.79
C SER A 405 66.66 5.76 -15.48
N MET A 406 66.03 6.06 -14.34
CA MET A 406 66.44 5.57 -13.02
C MET A 406 66.33 4.04 -12.93
N CYS A 407 65.21 3.46 -13.35
CA CYS A 407 64.96 2.01 -13.32
C CYS A 407 65.90 1.25 -14.27
N GLN A 408 66.15 1.78 -15.47
CA GLN A 408 67.11 1.20 -16.41
C GLN A 408 68.51 1.12 -15.78
N SER A 409 69.00 2.24 -15.24
CA SER A 409 70.32 2.32 -14.60
C SER A 409 70.44 1.37 -13.41
N TYR A 410 69.40 1.28 -12.57
CA TYR A 410 69.36 0.34 -11.44
C TYR A 410 69.43 -1.13 -11.92
N THR A 411 68.68 -1.47 -12.97
CA THR A 411 68.65 -2.82 -13.54
C THR A 411 70.01 -3.24 -14.09
N GLU A 412 70.72 -2.33 -14.74
CA GLU A 412 72.08 -2.58 -15.25
C GLU A 412 73.08 -2.89 -14.12
N VAL A 413 73.05 -2.12 -13.03
CA VAL A 413 73.89 -2.35 -11.84
C VAL A 413 73.59 -3.70 -11.21
N HIS A 414 72.30 -3.98 -10.97
CA HIS A 414 71.86 -5.22 -10.34
C HIS A 414 72.19 -6.46 -11.18
N SER A 415 72.08 -6.36 -12.52
CA SER A 415 72.49 -7.42 -13.44
C SER A 415 74.00 -7.68 -13.40
N ALA A 416 74.81 -6.61 -13.39
CA ALA A 416 76.26 -6.71 -13.29
C ALA A 416 76.70 -7.33 -11.95
N SER A 417 76.08 -6.91 -10.85
CA SER A 417 76.39 -7.43 -9.52
C SER A 417 76.03 -8.90 -9.35
N LYS A 418 74.89 -9.34 -9.88
CA LYS A 418 74.47 -10.74 -9.89
C LYS A 418 75.47 -11.64 -10.64
N LYS A 419 75.94 -11.20 -11.80
CA LYS A 419 76.95 -11.94 -12.59
C LYS A 419 78.27 -12.06 -11.83
N LEU A 420 78.72 -10.97 -11.20
CA LEU A 420 79.93 -10.97 -10.38
C LEU A 420 79.81 -11.90 -9.16
N LEU A 421 78.74 -11.77 -8.37
CA LEU A 421 78.50 -12.64 -7.21
C LEU A 421 78.39 -14.12 -7.59
N TYR A 422 77.76 -14.43 -8.73
CA TYR A 422 77.71 -15.79 -9.26
C TYR A 422 79.11 -16.32 -9.59
N GLN A 423 79.94 -15.54 -10.29
CA GLN A 423 81.30 -15.95 -10.64
C GLN A 423 82.18 -16.14 -9.39
N LEU A 424 82.07 -15.25 -8.39
CA LEU A 424 82.78 -15.38 -7.11
C LEU A 424 82.39 -16.67 -6.39
N ASN A 425 81.10 -17.02 -6.36
CA ASN A 425 80.63 -18.26 -5.75
C ASN A 425 81.07 -19.51 -6.55
N HIS A 426 81.04 -19.45 -7.88
CA HIS A 426 81.52 -20.53 -8.75
C HIS A 426 83.01 -20.82 -8.50
N LEU A 427 83.82 -19.78 -8.38
CA LEU A 427 85.25 -19.89 -8.11
C LEU A 427 85.60 -20.51 -6.76
N VAL A 428 84.84 -20.19 -5.72
CA VAL A 428 84.96 -20.85 -4.41
C VAL A 428 84.71 -22.36 -4.54
N GLN A 429 83.79 -22.79 -5.42
CA GLN A 429 83.48 -24.21 -5.65
C GLN A 429 84.50 -24.93 -6.56
N VAL A 430 85.02 -24.25 -7.59
CA VAL A 430 86.00 -24.85 -8.54
C VAL A 430 87.38 -25.00 -7.91
N CYS A 431 87.83 -24.01 -7.12
CA CYS A 431 89.10 -24.11 -6.38
C CYS A 431 89.03 -25.08 -5.19
N HIS A 432 87.82 -25.49 -4.77
CA HIS A 432 87.59 -26.43 -3.67
C HIS A 432 86.44 -27.42 -3.99
N PRO A 433 86.71 -28.53 -4.69
CA PRO A 433 85.73 -29.62 -4.75
C PRO A 433 85.53 -30.20 -3.33
N PRO A 434 84.30 -30.57 -2.94
CA PRO A 434 84.05 -31.15 -1.62
C PRO A 434 84.83 -32.46 -1.46
N ASP A 435 85.64 -32.50 -0.41
CA ASP A 435 86.49 -33.63 -0.05
C ASP A 435 85.63 -34.88 0.16
N ARG A 436 85.58 -35.78 -0.82
CA ARG A 436 84.92 -37.09 -0.70
C ARG A 436 85.87 -38.09 -0.03
N SER A 437 86.20 -37.87 1.23
CA SER A 437 86.60 -38.95 2.14
C SER A 437 86.37 -38.54 3.61
N GLU A 438 85.18 -38.81 4.11
CA GLU A 438 84.97 -39.00 5.55
C GLU A 438 85.72 -40.27 5.98
N ASN A 439 86.81 -40.12 6.72
CA ASN A 439 87.10 -40.85 7.96
C ASN A 439 88.57 -40.64 8.36
N GLY A 440 88.78 -39.90 9.45
CA GLY A 440 90.09 -39.77 10.07
C GLY A 440 90.15 -38.62 11.04
N LYS A 441 89.73 -38.85 12.29
CA LYS A 441 90.21 -38.06 13.43
C LYS A 441 91.72 -38.28 13.53
N ASP A 442 92.49 -37.22 13.37
CA ASP A 442 93.47 -36.80 14.38
C ASP A 442 94.07 -35.45 14.00
N GLY A 443 94.10 -34.56 14.99
CA GLY A 443 94.69 -33.25 14.88
C GLY A 443 96.21 -33.33 14.87
N SER A 444 96.82 -32.68 13.89
CA SER A 444 98.13 -32.07 14.04
C SER A 444 98.22 -30.87 13.09
N SER A 445 98.57 -29.74 13.69
CA SER A 445 98.84 -28.46 13.07
C SER A 445 99.86 -28.56 11.93
N GLY A 446 99.38 -28.45 10.70
CA GLY A 446 100.18 -28.13 9.52
C GLY A 446 99.62 -26.86 8.87
N GLN A 447 100.32 -25.74 9.07
CA GLN A 447 100.18 -24.55 8.24
C GLN A 447 100.44 -24.91 6.77
N GLY A 448 99.62 -24.38 5.87
CA GLY A 448 99.94 -24.25 4.45
C GLY A 448 99.11 -25.14 3.50
N LYS A 449 97.95 -24.63 3.08
CA LYS A 449 97.47 -24.63 1.69
C LYS A 449 96.19 -23.77 1.64
N GLY A 450 96.34 -22.57 1.08
CA GLY A 450 95.36 -21.49 1.12
C GLY A 450 93.97 -21.88 0.62
N LYS A 451 92.96 -21.64 1.45
CA LYS A 451 91.57 -21.55 1.00
C LYS A 451 91.38 -20.17 0.37
N ALA A 452 91.00 -20.13 -0.91
CA ALA A 452 90.61 -18.88 -1.54
C ALA A 452 89.19 -18.50 -1.06
N ASP A 453 89.08 -17.44 -0.26
CA ASP A 453 87.83 -16.99 0.38
C ASP A 453 87.35 -15.62 -0.14
N TYR A 454 86.64 -15.61 -1.27
CA TYR A 454 86.10 -14.37 -1.86
C TYR A 454 84.95 -13.72 -1.05
N THR A 455 84.70 -14.14 0.19
CA THR A 455 83.61 -13.60 1.03
C THR A 455 83.73 -12.10 1.29
N GLU A 456 84.95 -11.58 1.47
CA GLU A 456 85.17 -10.14 1.66
C GLU A 456 84.84 -9.33 0.39
N GLY A 457 85.23 -9.83 -0.79
CA GLY A 457 84.82 -9.24 -2.07
C GLY A 457 83.31 -9.28 -2.29
N ALA A 458 82.65 -10.40 -1.95
CA ALA A 458 81.20 -10.52 -2.03
C ALA A 458 80.47 -9.58 -1.06
N LYS A 459 80.97 -9.41 0.17
CA LYS A 459 80.43 -8.45 1.16
C LYS A 459 80.51 -7.01 0.65
N HIS A 460 81.64 -6.62 0.04
CA HIS A 460 81.79 -5.30 -0.57
C HIS A 460 80.76 -5.05 -1.68
N VAL A 461 80.62 -6.01 -2.61
CA VAL A 461 79.62 -5.93 -3.69
C VAL A 461 78.20 -5.77 -3.13
N LEU A 462 77.83 -6.53 -2.09
CA LEU A 462 76.54 -6.41 -1.42
C LEU A 462 76.34 -5.05 -0.73
N SER A 463 77.38 -4.50 -0.09
CA SER A 463 77.33 -3.18 0.54
C SER A 463 76.99 -2.08 -0.47
N VAL A 464 77.66 -2.07 -1.62
CA VAL A 464 77.42 -1.10 -2.71
C VAL A 464 76.01 -1.26 -3.29
N ILE A 465 75.50 -2.49 -3.45
CA ILE A 465 74.11 -2.72 -3.89
C ILE A 465 73.11 -2.16 -2.87
N HIS A 466 73.35 -2.37 -1.56
CA HIS A 466 72.46 -1.86 -0.52
C HIS A 466 72.42 -0.32 -0.48
N GLU A 467 73.54 0.35 -0.70
CA GLU A 467 73.60 1.80 -0.85
C GLU A 467 72.76 2.27 -2.05
N ILE A 468 72.96 1.65 -3.22
CA ILE A 468 72.22 1.97 -4.44
C ILE A 468 70.71 1.72 -4.27
N LEU A 469 70.33 0.63 -3.60
CA LEU A 469 68.94 0.32 -3.24
C LEU A 469 68.31 1.38 -2.34
N ALA A 470 69.03 1.87 -1.34
CA ALA A 470 68.54 2.92 -0.44
C ALA A 470 68.31 4.24 -1.21
N GLN A 471 69.23 4.61 -2.09
CA GLN A 471 69.09 5.78 -2.97
C GLN A 471 67.92 5.61 -3.94
N HIS A 472 67.78 4.45 -4.56
CA HIS A 472 66.68 4.13 -5.48
C HIS A 472 65.31 4.31 -4.83
N ARG A 473 65.11 3.76 -3.62
CA ARG A 473 63.86 3.91 -2.86
C ARG A 473 63.55 5.35 -2.49
N THR A 474 64.58 6.14 -2.16
CA THR A 474 64.40 7.56 -1.81
C THR A 474 63.95 8.36 -3.04
N LEU A 475 64.58 8.13 -4.19
CA LEU A 475 64.20 8.75 -5.46
C LEU A 475 62.82 8.30 -5.92
N GLU A 476 62.49 7.01 -5.80
CA GLU A 476 61.17 6.47 -6.13
C GLU A 476 60.07 7.12 -5.28
N SER A 477 60.29 7.30 -3.98
CA SER A 477 59.35 8.00 -3.10
C SER A 477 59.16 9.48 -3.51
N ALA A 478 60.25 10.20 -3.76
CA ALA A 478 60.19 11.59 -4.24
C ALA A 478 59.47 11.73 -5.59
N TRP A 479 59.72 10.79 -6.51
CA TRP A 479 59.05 10.70 -7.79
C TRP A 479 57.54 10.48 -7.63
N HIS A 480 57.12 9.54 -6.78
CA HIS A 480 55.70 9.26 -6.52
C HIS A 480 54.98 10.49 -5.97
N GLN A 481 55.61 11.22 -5.04
CA GLN A 481 55.04 12.44 -4.47
C GLN A 481 54.83 13.54 -5.52
N LYS A 482 55.79 13.75 -6.42
CA LYS A 482 55.67 14.74 -7.50
C LYS A 482 54.65 14.30 -8.56
N LYS A 483 54.64 13.02 -8.95
CA LYS A 483 53.64 12.44 -9.86
C LYS A 483 52.23 12.72 -9.34
N LEU A 484 51.99 12.38 -8.08
CA LEU A 484 50.71 12.56 -7.42
C LEU A 484 50.26 14.03 -7.52
N LYS A 485 51.12 14.99 -7.16
CA LYS A 485 50.79 16.42 -7.24
C LYS A 485 50.51 16.94 -8.67
N LEU A 486 51.22 16.44 -9.69
CA LEU A 486 50.98 16.82 -11.08
C LEU A 486 49.61 16.32 -11.57
N HIS A 487 49.30 15.04 -11.31
CA HIS A 487 48.01 14.44 -11.70
C HIS A 487 46.83 15.06 -10.96
N GLN A 488 46.97 15.34 -9.66
CA GLN A 488 45.99 16.08 -8.86
C GLN A 488 45.64 17.42 -9.49
N ARG A 489 46.67 18.18 -9.88
CA ARG A 489 46.49 19.50 -10.48
C ARG A 489 45.81 19.42 -11.84
N LEU A 490 46.18 18.42 -12.67
CA LEU A 490 45.56 18.18 -13.97
C LEU A 490 44.07 17.83 -13.82
N ALA A 491 43.73 16.91 -12.91
CA ALA A 491 42.35 16.50 -12.66
C ALA A 491 41.48 17.68 -12.19
N LEU A 492 41.99 18.50 -11.27
CA LEU A 492 41.29 19.72 -10.83
C LEU A 492 41.07 20.71 -11.97
N ARG A 493 42.04 20.87 -12.88
CA ARG A 493 41.93 21.81 -14.01
C ARG A 493 40.92 21.36 -15.06
N LEU A 494 40.92 20.08 -15.42
CA LEU A 494 39.94 19.53 -16.34
C LEU A 494 38.52 19.67 -15.78
N PHE A 495 38.33 19.37 -14.49
CA PHE A 495 37.06 19.59 -13.81
C PHE A 495 36.61 21.05 -13.86
N GLN A 496 37.50 22.01 -13.56
CA GLN A 496 37.20 23.44 -13.65
C GLN A 496 36.81 23.90 -15.07
N GLU A 497 37.47 23.38 -16.11
CA GLU A 497 37.12 23.69 -17.51
C GLU A 497 35.74 23.16 -17.89
N ASP A 498 35.38 21.96 -17.45
CA ASP A 498 34.06 21.37 -17.72
C ASP A 498 32.94 22.10 -16.95
N VAL A 499 33.16 22.45 -15.68
CA VAL A 499 32.23 23.30 -14.90
C VAL A 499 32.01 24.63 -15.61
N ARG A 500 33.08 25.26 -16.08
CA ARG A 500 33.01 26.53 -16.81
C ARG A 500 32.20 26.41 -18.10
N GLN A 501 32.31 25.32 -18.84
CA GLN A 501 31.51 25.11 -20.06
C GLN A 501 30.00 25.09 -19.75
N VAL A 502 29.60 24.45 -18.65
CA VAL A 502 28.19 24.43 -18.21
C VAL A 502 27.73 25.83 -17.80
N LEU A 503 28.53 26.54 -16.99
CA LEU A 503 28.21 27.92 -16.58
C LEU A 503 28.11 28.88 -17.78
N ASP A 504 29.03 28.79 -18.75
CA ASP A 504 29.00 29.57 -19.99
C ASP A 504 27.73 29.27 -20.81
N TRP A 505 27.28 28.02 -20.86
CA TRP A 505 26.03 27.68 -21.54
C TRP A 505 24.82 28.28 -20.84
N LEU A 506 24.76 28.21 -19.50
CA LEU A 506 23.70 28.85 -18.71
C LEU A 506 23.64 30.35 -19.02
N GLU A 507 24.78 31.05 -18.97
CA GLU A 507 24.82 32.50 -19.18
C GLU A 507 24.50 32.90 -20.63
N LYS A 508 25.09 32.21 -21.62
CA LYS A 508 25.03 32.63 -23.04
C LYS A 508 23.79 32.12 -23.76
N HIS A 509 23.23 30.99 -23.35
CA HIS A 509 22.06 30.37 -23.99
C HIS A 509 20.85 30.35 -23.06
N GLY A 510 21.02 29.82 -21.85
CA GLY A 510 19.93 29.65 -20.88
C GLY A 510 19.26 30.98 -20.49
N GLU A 511 20.04 31.87 -19.87
CA GLU A 511 19.59 33.19 -19.42
C GLU A 511 19.07 34.05 -20.57
N VAL A 512 19.76 33.98 -21.72
CA VAL A 512 19.38 34.74 -22.91
C VAL A 512 18.00 34.31 -23.41
N PHE A 513 17.66 33.03 -23.35
CA PHE A 513 16.34 32.54 -23.72
C PHE A 513 15.26 33.08 -22.79
N LEU A 514 15.45 32.96 -21.46
CA LEU A 514 14.49 33.45 -20.46
C LEU A 514 14.29 34.97 -20.58
N ARG A 515 15.36 35.74 -20.77
CA ARG A 515 15.28 37.20 -20.92
C ARG A 515 14.59 37.64 -22.21
N LYS A 516 14.79 36.93 -23.32
CA LYS A 516 14.15 37.26 -24.61
C LYS A 516 12.69 36.86 -24.68
N ASN A 517 12.26 35.93 -23.84
CA ASN A 517 10.90 35.43 -23.80
C ASN A 517 10.33 35.61 -22.38
N PRO A 518 10.05 36.83 -21.92
CA PRO A 518 9.46 37.04 -20.59
C PRO A 518 7.95 36.82 -20.59
N GLY A 519 7.27 37.06 -21.71
CA GLY A 519 5.81 37.14 -21.73
C GLY A 519 5.06 35.81 -21.80
N THR A 520 3.76 35.86 -21.47
CA THR A 520 2.82 34.71 -21.54
C THR A 520 1.94 34.73 -22.79
N GLY A 521 1.92 35.84 -23.53
CA GLY A 521 1.14 36.00 -24.76
C GLY A 521 -0.23 36.63 -24.51
N LYS A 522 -0.75 37.32 -25.53
CA LYS A 522 -1.97 38.14 -25.44
C LYS A 522 -3.29 37.41 -25.67
N ASN A 523 -3.23 36.12 -26.02
CA ASN A 523 -4.39 35.27 -26.32
C ASN A 523 -3.97 33.79 -26.34
N LEU A 524 -4.96 32.89 -26.39
CA LEU A 524 -4.75 31.44 -26.38
C LEU A 524 -3.73 30.95 -27.42
N ALA A 525 -3.84 31.43 -28.66
CA ALA A 525 -2.96 31.00 -29.74
C ALA A 525 -1.49 31.39 -29.47
N LYS A 526 -1.26 32.60 -28.96
CA LYS A 526 0.08 33.08 -28.63
C LYS A 526 0.63 32.42 -27.37
N ALA A 527 -0.20 32.21 -26.34
CA ALA A 527 0.17 31.51 -25.12
C ALA A 527 0.61 30.06 -25.41
N ARG A 528 -0.16 29.31 -26.20
CA ARG A 528 0.23 27.94 -26.63
C ARG A 528 1.50 27.91 -27.47
N ALA A 529 1.72 28.90 -28.34
CA ALA A 529 2.95 28.98 -29.11
C ALA A 529 4.18 29.22 -28.22
N LEU A 530 4.05 30.07 -27.20
CA LEU A 530 5.10 30.33 -26.23
C LEU A 530 5.35 29.14 -25.29
N GLN A 531 4.29 28.42 -24.90
CA GLN A 531 4.40 27.16 -24.16
C GLN A 531 5.22 26.12 -24.94
N LYS A 532 4.86 25.85 -26.21
CA LYS A 532 5.62 24.90 -27.04
C LYS A 532 7.07 25.30 -27.27
N ALA A 533 7.34 26.60 -27.44
CA ALA A 533 8.71 27.09 -27.58
C ALA A 533 9.52 26.91 -26.28
N HIS A 534 8.86 26.99 -25.13
CA HIS A 534 9.47 26.74 -23.82
C HIS A 534 9.72 25.24 -23.59
N GLU A 535 8.75 24.37 -23.89
CA GLU A 535 8.92 22.91 -23.84
C GLU A 535 10.12 22.44 -24.68
N HIS A 536 10.24 22.94 -25.92
CA HIS A 536 11.40 22.63 -26.76
C HIS A 536 12.73 23.11 -26.17
N PHE A 537 12.72 24.23 -25.45
CA PHE A 537 13.90 24.73 -24.77
C PHE A 537 14.26 23.90 -23.53
N GLU A 538 13.26 23.44 -22.76
CA GLU A 538 13.47 22.53 -21.64
C GLU A 538 14.17 21.23 -22.10
N ASP A 539 13.75 20.67 -23.23
CA ASP A 539 14.42 19.51 -23.84
C ASP A 539 15.91 19.77 -24.13
N VAL A 540 16.24 20.97 -24.62
CA VAL A 540 17.64 21.37 -24.88
C VAL A 540 18.40 21.59 -23.58
N ALA A 541 17.77 22.19 -22.57
CA ALA A 541 18.35 22.45 -21.25
C ALA A 541 18.61 21.18 -20.45
N GLN A 542 17.84 20.12 -20.69
CA GLN A 542 18.00 18.83 -20.01
C GLN A 542 19.40 18.24 -20.16
N ASN A 543 20.02 18.39 -21.34
CA ASN A 543 21.41 17.95 -21.56
C ASN A 543 22.38 18.67 -20.63
N THR A 544 22.17 19.97 -20.39
CA THR A 544 22.97 20.77 -19.46
C THR A 544 22.78 20.32 -18.02
N TYR A 545 21.55 20.02 -17.60
CA TYR A 545 21.27 19.47 -16.25
C TYR A 545 21.96 18.14 -16.02
N THR A 546 21.88 17.21 -16.97
CA THR A 546 22.56 15.91 -16.88
C THR A 546 24.08 16.06 -16.87
N ASN A 547 24.64 17.00 -17.63
CA ASN A 547 26.08 17.29 -17.58
C ASN A 547 26.50 17.86 -16.22
N ALA A 548 25.71 18.78 -15.65
CA ALA A 548 25.98 19.31 -14.32
C ALA A 548 25.93 18.21 -13.24
N GLU A 549 24.94 17.31 -13.28
CA GLU A 549 24.82 16.19 -12.34
C GLU A 549 26.03 15.25 -12.41
N LYS A 550 26.49 14.91 -13.62
CA LYS A 550 27.73 14.12 -13.80
C LYS A 550 28.95 14.82 -13.24
N LEU A 551 29.06 16.14 -13.41
CA LEU A 551 30.16 16.92 -12.87
C LEU A 551 30.12 17.00 -11.34
N LEU A 552 28.93 17.14 -10.75
CA LEU A 552 28.77 17.10 -9.29
C LEU A 552 29.16 15.73 -8.72
N SER A 553 28.77 14.64 -9.38
CA SER A 553 29.21 13.28 -9.00
C SER A 553 30.72 13.10 -9.17
N ALA A 554 31.29 13.60 -10.27
CA ALA A 554 32.74 13.57 -10.50
C ALA A 554 33.49 14.40 -9.44
N ALA A 555 32.92 15.51 -8.96
CA ALA A 555 33.48 16.32 -7.88
C ALA A 555 33.54 15.53 -6.55
N GLU A 556 32.48 14.79 -6.22
CA GLU A 556 32.47 13.92 -5.03
C GLU A 556 33.52 12.81 -5.12
N GLU A 557 33.61 12.13 -6.27
CA GLU A 557 34.61 11.08 -6.51
C GLU A 557 36.03 11.65 -6.42
N LEU A 558 36.31 12.76 -7.12
CA LEU A 558 37.60 13.44 -7.11
C LEU A 558 38.00 13.90 -5.70
N ALA A 559 37.05 14.37 -4.89
CA ALA A 559 37.31 14.75 -3.50
C ALA A 559 37.55 13.54 -2.58
N GLN A 560 36.88 12.40 -2.83
CA GLN A 560 37.03 11.16 -2.05
C GLN A 560 38.35 10.43 -2.31
N THR A 561 38.93 10.57 -3.51
CA THR A 561 40.24 9.97 -3.82
C THR A 561 41.35 10.41 -2.85
N GLY A 562 41.17 11.55 -2.17
CA GLY A 562 42.18 12.16 -1.30
C GLY A 562 43.37 12.73 -2.08
N GLU A 563 43.30 12.67 -3.42
CA GLU A 563 44.34 13.19 -4.28
C GLU A 563 44.18 14.73 -4.34
N CYS A 564 43.03 15.27 -4.72
CA CYS A 564 42.89 16.72 -4.87
C CYS A 564 42.52 17.44 -3.56
N ASN A 565 42.71 18.77 -3.52
CA ASN A 565 42.19 19.60 -2.43
C ASN A 565 40.65 19.62 -2.48
N ALA A 566 40.01 18.82 -1.63
CA ALA A 566 38.56 18.68 -1.58
C ALA A 566 37.85 20.03 -1.39
N ALA A 567 38.44 20.97 -0.66
CA ALA A 567 37.83 22.29 -0.44
C ALA A 567 37.71 23.11 -1.73
N GLU A 568 38.69 23.03 -2.63
CA GLU A 568 38.65 23.70 -3.93
C GLU A 568 37.63 23.04 -4.87
N ILE A 569 37.58 21.71 -4.90
CA ILE A 569 36.60 20.96 -5.71
C ILE A 569 35.17 21.28 -5.26
N PHE A 570 34.90 21.21 -3.95
CA PHE A 570 33.57 21.50 -3.43
C PHE A 570 33.16 22.96 -3.58
N ALA A 571 34.11 23.91 -3.60
CA ALA A 571 33.79 25.30 -3.87
C ALA A 571 33.22 25.49 -5.30
N GLU A 572 33.92 24.95 -6.29
CA GLU A 572 33.51 24.97 -7.71
C GLU A 572 32.20 24.19 -7.93
N ALA A 573 32.07 23.02 -7.32
CA ALA A 573 30.84 22.21 -7.39
C ALA A 573 29.62 22.92 -6.78
N ARG A 574 29.80 23.61 -5.64
CA ARG A 574 28.71 24.40 -5.02
C ARG A 574 28.29 25.58 -5.88
N GLU A 575 29.23 26.26 -6.53
CA GLU A 575 28.91 27.34 -7.46
C GLU A 575 28.07 26.81 -8.63
N LEU A 576 28.50 25.71 -9.26
CA LEU A 576 27.74 25.05 -10.33
C LEU A 576 26.33 24.67 -9.86
N GLN A 577 26.22 24.02 -8.70
CA GLN A 577 24.94 23.59 -8.13
C GLN A 577 24.01 24.79 -7.90
N GLN A 578 24.49 25.85 -7.27
CA GLN A 578 23.69 27.05 -6.97
C GLN A 578 23.16 27.70 -8.26
N GLN A 579 23.98 27.79 -9.31
CA GLN A 579 23.57 28.38 -10.59
C GLN A 579 22.56 27.50 -11.32
N ILE A 580 22.78 26.18 -11.36
CA ILE A 580 21.84 25.21 -11.97
C ILE A 580 20.49 25.23 -11.26
N GLU A 581 20.45 25.19 -9.93
CA GLU A 581 19.20 25.23 -9.15
C GLU A 581 18.45 26.55 -9.35
N SER A 582 19.17 27.68 -9.32
CA SER A 582 18.60 29.01 -9.57
C SER A 582 18.01 29.14 -10.98
N PHE A 583 18.71 28.59 -11.98
CA PHE A 583 18.26 28.58 -13.36
C PHE A 583 17.06 27.66 -13.56
N ALA A 584 17.12 26.42 -13.06
CA ALA A 584 16.02 25.46 -13.12
C ALA A 584 14.73 25.99 -12.47
N ARG A 585 14.83 26.66 -11.31
CA ARG A 585 13.68 27.28 -10.64
C ARG A 585 12.99 28.32 -11.55
N ARG A 586 13.75 29.11 -12.31
CA ARG A 586 13.20 30.13 -13.21
C ARG A 586 12.63 29.55 -14.50
N VAL A 587 13.22 28.48 -15.03
CA VAL A 587 12.64 27.70 -16.14
C VAL A 587 11.29 27.16 -15.71
N GLU A 588 11.23 26.48 -14.56
CA GLU A 588 10.00 25.91 -14.01
C GLU A 588 8.93 26.97 -13.67
N GLN A 589 9.32 28.11 -13.08
CA GLN A 589 8.40 29.22 -12.81
C GLN A 589 7.77 29.76 -14.11
N ARG A 590 8.56 29.83 -15.19
CA ARG A 590 8.04 30.23 -16.51
C ARG A 590 7.08 29.18 -17.09
N ARG A 591 7.36 27.88 -16.93
CA ARG A 591 6.46 26.79 -17.34
C ARG A 591 5.09 26.92 -16.69
N GLN A 592 5.06 27.12 -15.37
CA GLN A 592 3.83 27.30 -14.60
C GLN A 592 3.05 28.53 -15.05
N LEU A 593 3.73 29.65 -15.27
CA LEU A 593 3.14 30.89 -15.76
C LEU A 593 2.49 30.73 -17.14
N LEU A 594 3.15 30.05 -18.08
CA LEU A 594 2.60 29.75 -19.40
C LEU A 594 1.41 28.79 -19.32
N GLN A 595 1.46 27.81 -18.41
CA GLN A 595 0.35 26.89 -18.18
C GLN A 595 -0.90 27.63 -17.67
N LEU A 596 -0.75 28.51 -16.66
CA LEU A 596 -1.84 29.35 -16.17
C LEU A 596 -2.44 30.21 -17.28
N ALA A 597 -1.60 30.83 -18.12
CA ALA A 597 -2.06 31.62 -19.26
C ALA A 597 -2.83 30.78 -20.29
N VAL A 598 -2.37 29.57 -20.61
CA VAL A 598 -3.06 28.70 -21.57
C VAL A 598 -4.40 28.22 -21.00
N VAL A 599 -4.49 27.89 -19.72
CA VAL A 599 -5.74 27.48 -19.06
C VAL A 599 -6.73 28.64 -19.08
N PHE A 600 -6.35 29.81 -18.54
CA PHE A 600 -7.19 31.00 -18.49
C PHE A 600 -7.75 31.38 -19.87
N TYR A 601 -6.88 31.49 -20.89
CA TYR A 601 -7.32 31.83 -22.24
C TYR A 601 -8.09 30.71 -22.97
N THR A 602 -8.00 29.46 -22.50
CA THR A 602 -8.85 28.37 -23.01
C THR A 602 -10.26 28.54 -22.46
N HIS A 603 -10.40 28.69 -21.14
CA HIS A 603 -11.69 28.84 -20.50
C HIS A 603 -12.38 30.17 -20.86
N ASP A 604 -11.65 31.29 -21.00
CA ASP A 604 -12.22 32.55 -21.54
C ASP A 604 -12.85 32.33 -22.91
N LYS A 605 -12.16 31.61 -23.81
CA LYS A 605 -12.68 31.33 -25.16
C LYS A 605 -13.91 30.42 -25.14
N GLU A 606 -13.90 29.38 -24.30
CA GLU A 606 -15.04 28.46 -24.15
C GLU A 606 -16.25 29.17 -23.54
N LEU A 607 -16.05 30.01 -22.52
CA LEU A 607 -17.09 30.85 -21.94
C LEU A 607 -17.67 31.83 -22.97
N GLN A 608 -16.85 32.45 -23.81
CA GLN A 608 -17.36 33.33 -24.88
C GLN A 608 -18.30 32.61 -25.83
N VAL A 609 -17.92 31.41 -26.29
CA VAL A 609 -18.78 30.58 -27.16
C VAL A 609 -20.06 30.19 -26.42
N TRP A 610 -19.95 29.74 -25.17
CA TRP A 610 -21.09 29.33 -24.38
C TRP A 610 -22.06 30.48 -24.11
N PHE A 611 -21.56 31.69 -23.87
CA PHE A 611 -22.37 32.89 -23.71
C PHE A 611 -23.13 33.27 -24.99
N GLU A 612 -22.49 33.16 -26.15
CA GLU A 612 -23.14 33.40 -27.44
C GLU A 612 -24.28 32.41 -27.70
N GLU A 613 -24.11 31.14 -27.29
CA GLU A 613 -25.13 30.10 -27.42
C GLU A 613 -26.30 30.25 -26.42
N LEU A 614 -26.03 30.73 -25.19
CA LEU A 614 -27.04 30.86 -24.14
C LEU A 614 -27.90 32.13 -24.29
N ARG A 615 -27.36 33.20 -24.87
CA ARG A 615 -28.05 34.49 -25.02
C ARG A 615 -29.46 34.39 -25.65
N PRO A 616 -29.69 33.64 -26.75
CA PRO A 616 -31.03 33.48 -27.34
C PRO A 616 -32.06 32.84 -26.40
N ASP A 617 -31.63 31.93 -25.51
CA ASP A 617 -32.51 31.25 -24.56
C ASP A 617 -32.91 32.17 -23.40
N LEU A 618 -32.02 33.08 -22.98
CA LEU A 618 -32.29 34.12 -21.98
C LEU A 618 -33.28 35.17 -22.50
N GLU A 619 -33.17 35.53 -23.78
CA GLU A 619 -34.04 36.49 -24.44
C GLU A 619 -35.39 35.89 -24.89
N SER A 620 -35.54 34.56 -24.78
CA SER A 620 -36.75 33.85 -25.21
C SER A 620 -38.02 34.33 -24.50
N ASP A 621 -39.13 34.40 -25.23
CA ASP A 621 -40.48 34.64 -24.68
C ASP A 621 -41.26 33.35 -24.40
N ARG A 622 -40.65 32.18 -24.64
CA ARG A 622 -41.33 30.89 -24.45
C ARG A 622 -41.64 30.69 -22.97
N VAL A 623 -42.89 30.35 -22.65
CA VAL A 623 -43.34 30.06 -21.28
C VAL A 623 -44.10 28.74 -21.28
N ALA A 624 -44.29 28.17 -20.10
CA ALA A 624 -44.95 26.88 -19.96
C ALA A 624 -46.48 27.01 -19.84
N ASP A 625 -47.18 26.00 -20.33
CA ASP A 625 -48.65 25.97 -20.34
C ASP A 625 -49.25 25.30 -19.11
N THR A 626 -48.44 24.58 -18.32
CA THR A 626 -48.84 23.87 -17.09
C THR A 626 -47.96 24.26 -15.91
N VAL A 627 -48.46 24.01 -14.69
CA VAL A 627 -47.71 24.29 -13.45
C VAL A 627 -46.43 23.47 -13.40
N GLU A 628 -46.51 22.17 -13.68
CA GLU A 628 -45.38 21.24 -13.60
C GLU A 628 -44.31 21.59 -14.64
N ALA A 629 -44.70 21.96 -15.86
CA ALA A 629 -43.77 22.40 -16.88
C ALA A 629 -43.15 23.77 -16.55
N ALA A 630 -43.90 24.68 -15.90
CA ALA A 630 -43.38 25.97 -15.46
C ALA A 630 -42.35 25.81 -14.34
N GLU A 631 -42.61 24.94 -13.35
CA GLU A 631 -41.67 24.59 -12.28
C GLU A 631 -40.40 23.93 -12.83
N ALA A 632 -40.55 22.96 -13.74
CA ALA A 632 -39.41 22.28 -14.37
C ALA A 632 -38.55 23.24 -15.20
N LEU A 633 -39.18 24.12 -15.98
CA LEU A 633 -38.47 25.13 -16.77
C LEU A 633 -37.73 26.14 -15.88
N LEU A 634 -38.34 26.60 -14.78
CA LEU A 634 -37.70 27.49 -13.81
C LEU A 634 -36.51 26.81 -13.10
N ALA A 635 -36.66 25.53 -12.72
CA ALA A 635 -35.60 24.76 -12.08
C ALA A 635 -34.42 24.53 -13.04
N GLN A 636 -34.69 24.11 -14.28
CA GLN A 636 -33.68 23.94 -15.33
C GLN A 636 -32.96 25.26 -15.61
N PHE A 637 -33.70 26.36 -15.72
CA PHE A 637 -33.12 27.68 -15.92
C PHE A 637 -32.22 28.12 -14.76
N THR A 638 -32.66 27.90 -13.51
CA THR A 638 -31.88 28.24 -12.31
C THR A 638 -30.59 27.43 -12.24
N GLN A 639 -30.65 26.14 -12.58
CA GLN A 639 -29.47 25.28 -12.67
C GLN A 639 -28.49 25.78 -13.74
N HIS A 640 -28.95 26.08 -14.96
CA HIS A 640 -28.07 26.61 -16.02
C HIS A 640 -27.39 27.92 -15.61
N ARG A 641 -28.13 28.82 -14.94
CA ARG A 641 -27.57 30.06 -14.39
C ARG A 641 -26.42 29.77 -13.42
N ASP A 642 -26.66 28.92 -12.42
CA ASP A 642 -25.69 28.67 -11.36
C ASP A 642 -24.41 28.02 -11.91
N THR A 643 -24.54 27.04 -12.82
CA THR A 643 -23.38 26.40 -13.48
C THR A 643 -22.60 27.40 -14.33
N THR A 644 -23.28 28.31 -15.03
CA THR A 644 -22.61 29.33 -15.86
C THR A 644 -21.87 30.34 -14.97
N LEU A 645 -22.49 30.81 -13.88
CA LEU A 645 -21.84 31.74 -12.95
C LEU A 645 -20.63 31.12 -12.26
N GLU A 646 -20.68 29.84 -11.90
CA GLU A 646 -19.55 29.11 -11.32
C GLU A 646 -18.36 29.02 -12.30
N ALA A 647 -18.62 28.66 -13.56
CA ALA A 647 -17.58 28.59 -14.59
C ALA A 647 -16.92 29.96 -14.85
N VAL A 648 -17.72 31.03 -14.86
CA VAL A 648 -17.24 32.42 -15.00
C VAL A 648 -16.41 32.84 -13.80
N HIS A 649 -16.85 32.52 -12.58
CA HIS A 649 -16.10 32.81 -11.36
C HIS A 649 -14.75 32.10 -11.36
N SER A 650 -14.72 30.80 -11.66
CA SER A 650 -13.50 30.01 -11.75
C SER A 650 -12.52 30.56 -12.80
N THR A 651 -13.00 30.97 -13.97
CA THR A 651 -12.15 31.57 -15.01
C THR A 651 -11.59 32.95 -14.59
N ILE A 652 -12.36 33.73 -13.83
CA ILE A 652 -11.86 34.98 -13.25
C ILE A 652 -10.76 34.71 -12.22
N GLU A 653 -10.93 33.72 -11.34
CA GLU A 653 -9.90 33.32 -10.36
C GLU A 653 -8.61 32.86 -11.05
N GLU A 654 -8.72 32.10 -12.14
CA GLU A 654 -7.56 31.70 -12.96
C GLU A 654 -6.82 32.91 -13.54
N GLY A 655 -7.55 33.91 -14.04
CA GLY A 655 -6.96 35.14 -14.54
C GLY A 655 -6.33 36.00 -13.44
N GLU A 656 -6.95 36.05 -12.25
CA GLU A 656 -6.41 36.75 -11.08
C GLU A 656 -5.13 36.08 -10.56
N ALA A 657 -5.10 34.74 -10.49
CA ALA A 657 -3.91 33.96 -10.14
C ALA A 657 -2.77 34.19 -11.14
N LEU A 658 -3.09 34.24 -12.44
CA LEU A 658 -2.11 34.58 -13.47
C LEU A 658 -1.56 36.01 -13.29
N VAL A 659 -2.41 36.97 -12.93
CA VAL A 659 -1.99 38.35 -12.61
C VAL A 659 -1.08 38.40 -11.38
N GLU A 660 -1.39 37.63 -10.34
CA GLU A 660 -0.58 37.57 -9.12
C GLU A 660 0.81 37.01 -9.40
N GLU A 661 0.91 35.91 -10.16
CA GLU A 661 2.19 35.32 -10.57
C GLU A 661 3.01 36.26 -11.48
N LEU A 662 2.36 36.94 -12.43
CA LEU A 662 3.01 37.96 -13.26
C LEU A 662 3.57 39.11 -12.40
N ARG A 663 2.83 39.58 -11.40
CA ARG A 663 3.29 40.63 -10.48
C ARG A 663 4.41 40.13 -9.56
N GLY A 664 4.36 38.87 -9.11
CA GLY A 664 5.41 38.23 -8.31
C GLY A 664 6.76 38.18 -9.05
N LEU A 665 6.72 38.08 -10.38
CA LEU A 665 7.88 38.19 -11.27
C LEU A 665 8.35 39.64 -11.50
N GLY A 666 7.74 40.61 -10.81
CA GLY A 666 8.03 42.03 -10.95
C GLY A 666 7.45 42.65 -12.23
N MET A 667 6.54 41.96 -12.93
CA MET A 667 5.90 42.50 -14.13
C MET A 667 4.81 43.50 -13.73
N THR A 668 4.90 44.70 -14.27
CA THR A 668 3.96 45.80 -14.11
C THR A 668 3.43 46.21 -15.47
N VAL A 669 2.33 46.96 -15.49
CA VAL A 669 1.72 47.47 -16.73
C VAL A 669 2.69 48.35 -17.52
N GLU A 670 3.68 48.94 -16.85
CA GLU A 670 4.70 49.82 -17.45
C GLU A 670 5.88 49.05 -18.04
N ASN A 671 6.32 47.96 -17.40
CA ASN A 671 7.50 47.20 -17.79
C ASN A 671 7.21 45.97 -18.67
N ASP A 672 5.97 45.46 -18.68
CA ASP A 672 5.50 44.42 -19.59
C ASP A 672 4.21 44.83 -20.32
N LYS A 673 4.34 44.99 -21.63
CA LYS A 673 3.22 45.29 -22.52
C LYS A 673 2.60 44.07 -23.18
N SER A 674 3.19 42.89 -22.97
CA SER A 674 2.90 41.69 -23.77
C SER A 674 2.05 40.64 -23.07
N SER A 675 1.94 40.69 -21.74
CA SER A 675 1.30 39.66 -20.92
C SER A 675 0.28 40.25 -19.96
N LEU A 676 0.70 41.16 -19.07
CA LEU A 676 -0.17 41.65 -18.00
C LEU A 676 -1.38 42.48 -18.52
N PRO A 677 -1.21 43.46 -19.43
CA PRO A 677 -2.34 44.25 -19.91
C PRO A 677 -3.41 43.42 -20.66
N PRO A 678 -3.06 42.48 -21.56
CA PRO A 678 -4.04 41.59 -22.19
C PRO A 678 -4.84 40.72 -21.23
N VAL A 679 -4.23 40.25 -20.13
CA VAL A 679 -4.93 39.46 -19.10
C VAL A 679 -5.94 40.33 -18.36
N LEU A 680 -5.55 41.54 -17.95
CA LEU A 680 -6.44 42.50 -17.29
C LEU A 680 -7.61 42.93 -18.18
N GLU A 681 -7.36 43.21 -19.46
CA GLU A 681 -8.41 43.55 -20.44
C GLU A 681 -9.41 42.40 -20.62
N THR A 682 -8.93 41.16 -20.59
CA THR A 682 -9.77 39.95 -20.68
C THR A 682 -10.62 39.78 -19.42
N LEU A 683 -10.05 39.99 -18.22
CA LEU A 683 -10.78 39.97 -16.96
C LEU A 683 -11.87 41.05 -16.90
N GLU A 684 -11.57 42.28 -17.29
CA GLU A 684 -12.56 43.36 -17.37
C GLU A 684 -13.69 43.05 -18.36
N ARG A 685 -13.37 42.37 -19.47
CA ARG A 685 -14.38 41.90 -20.42
C ARG A 685 -15.26 40.81 -19.82
N LEU A 686 -14.68 39.79 -19.18
CA LEU A 686 -15.44 38.72 -18.51
C LEU A 686 -16.36 39.28 -17.43
N GLN A 687 -15.90 40.26 -16.64
CA GLN A 687 -16.72 40.94 -15.64
C GLN A 687 -17.90 41.71 -16.27
N ARG A 688 -17.68 42.39 -17.40
CA ARG A 688 -18.77 43.07 -18.14
C ARG A 688 -19.79 42.07 -18.69
N THR A 689 -19.33 41.00 -19.33
CA THR A 689 -20.23 39.97 -19.89
C THR A 689 -21.01 39.24 -18.79
N ARG A 690 -20.38 39.00 -17.63
CA ARG A 690 -21.07 38.48 -16.44
C ARG A 690 -22.23 39.38 -16.01
N ALA A 691 -21.99 40.69 -15.88
CA ALA A 691 -23.02 41.63 -15.46
C ALA A 691 -24.19 41.69 -16.45
N GLU A 692 -23.89 41.70 -17.76
CA GLU A 692 -24.90 41.62 -18.83
C GLU A 692 -25.77 40.36 -18.69
N MET A 693 -25.14 39.20 -18.47
CA MET A 693 -25.87 37.94 -18.33
C MET A 693 -26.69 37.88 -17.03
N GLU A 694 -26.18 38.39 -15.90
CA GLU A 694 -26.94 38.49 -14.64
C GLU A 694 -28.23 39.32 -14.81
N GLU A 695 -28.19 40.40 -15.58
CA GLU A 695 -29.37 41.21 -15.92
C GLU A 695 -30.36 40.42 -16.78
N LEU A 696 -29.90 39.75 -17.84
CA LEU A 696 -30.73 38.89 -18.70
C LEU A 696 -31.36 37.73 -17.91
N TRP A 697 -30.61 37.09 -17.01
CA TRP A 697 -31.13 36.04 -16.14
C TRP A 697 -32.21 36.59 -15.19
N ALA A 698 -32.02 37.77 -14.61
CA ALA A 698 -33.02 38.38 -13.74
C ALA A 698 -34.33 38.69 -14.48
N ALA A 699 -34.23 39.26 -15.69
CA ALA A 699 -35.38 39.57 -16.53
C ALA A 699 -36.15 38.29 -16.94
N ARG A 700 -35.43 37.25 -17.36
CA ARG A 700 -36.04 35.97 -17.76
C ARG A 700 -36.65 35.22 -16.58
N LYS A 701 -35.99 35.23 -15.41
CA LYS A 701 -36.54 34.64 -14.18
C LYS A 701 -37.88 35.27 -13.81
N LEU A 702 -37.97 36.59 -13.82
CA LEU A 702 -39.19 37.30 -13.50
C LEU A 702 -40.35 36.91 -14.45
N LYS A 703 -40.08 36.75 -15.75
CA LYS A 703 -41.08 36.24 -16.73
C LYS A 703 -41.55 34.83 -16.38
N LEU A 704 -40.64 33.92 -16.03
CA LEU A 704 -40.96 32.53 -15.68
C LEU A 704 -41.71 32.44 -14.34
N ASP A 705 -41.32 33.20 -13.32
CA ASP A 705 -42.00 33.27 -12.02
C ASP A 705 -43.45 33.80 -12.18
N VAL A 706 -43.64 34.87 -12.96
CA VAL A 706 -44.98 35.40 -13.28
C VAL A 706 -45.83 34.38 -14.04
N CYS A 707 -45.24 33.63 -14.98
CA CYS A 707 -45.93 32.54 -15.67
C CYS A 707 -46.39 31.45 -14.69
N LEU A 708 -45.51 30.99 -13.79
CA LEU A 708 -45.85 29.98 -12.80
C LEU A 708 -46.99 30.45 -11.88
N GLN A 709 -46.93 31.70 -11.39
CA GLN A 709 -48.00 32.28 -10.57
C GLN A 709 -49.33 32.35 -11.32
N LEU A 710 -49.30 32.69 -12.61
CA LEU A 710 -50.50 32.65 -13.46
C LEU A 710 -51.09 31.23 -13.53
N ARG A 711 -50.28 30.21 -13.81
CA ARG A 711 -50.76 28.82 -13.90
C ARG A 711 -51.30 28.29 -12.58
N LEU A 712 -50.67 28.64 -11.45
CA LEU A 712 -51.17 28.33 -10.12
C LEU A 712 -52.53 28.98 -9.87
N PHE A 713 -52.68 30.26 -10.22
CA PHE A 713 -53.95 30.96 -10.08
C PHE A 713 -55.05 30.35 -10.99
N GLU A 714 -54.75 30.01 -12.24
CA GLU A 714 -55.70 29.36 -13.15
C GLU A 714 -56.22 28.03 -12.60
N ARG A 715 -55.33 27.21 -12.04
CA ARG A 715 -55.67 25.96 -11.36
C ARG A 715 -56.56 26.22 -10.14
N ASP A 716 -56.15 27.13 -9.27
CA ASP A 716 -56.87 27.46 -8.04
C ASP A 716 -58.26 28.06 -8.35
N ALA A 717 -58.37 28.91 -9.38
CA ALA A 717 -59.63 29.48 -9.86
C ALA A 717 -60.59 28.40 -10.41
N SER A 718 -60.06 27.45 -11.18
CA SER A 718 -60.85 26.33 -11.73
C SER A 718 -61.37 25.42 -10.62
N HIS A 719 -60.52 25.10 -9.64
CA HIS A 719 -60.89 24.30 -8.48
C HIS A 719 -61.92 25.02 -7.60
N LEU A 720 -61.72 26.30 -7.31
CA LEU A 720 -62.68 27.11 -6.55
C LEU A 720 -64.04 27.18 -7.26
N THR A 721 -64.06 27.40 -8.58
CA THR A 721 -65.31 27.42 -9.35
C THR A 721 -66.08 26.11 -9.19
N SER A 722 -65.39 24.97 -9.30
CA SER A 722 -66.00 23.65 -9.11
C SER A 722 -66.55 23.47 -7.69
N GLN A 723 -65.82 23.92 -6.66
CA GLN A 723 -66.29 23.88 -5.28
C GLN A 723 -67.50 24.79 -5.04
N MET A 724 -67.53 25.97 -5.64
CA MET A 724 -68.65 26.91 -5.54
C MET A 724 -69.94 26.33 -6.14
N GLU A 725 -69.83 25.53 -7.20
CA GLU A 725 -70.98 24.81 -7.77
C GLU A 725 -71.51 23.75 -6.81
N VAL A 726 -70.62 22.96 -6.19
CA VAL A 726 -71.01 21.98 -5.15
C VAL A 726 -71.68 22.67 -3.96
N TRP A 727 -71.07 23.74 -3.42
CA TRP A 727 -71.65 24.51 -2.32
C TRP A 727 -73.01 25.12 -2.71
N SER A 728 -73.18 25.57 -3.95
CA SER A 728 -74.46 26.11 -4.43
C SER A 728 -75.56 25.05 -4.39
N GLU A 729 -75.28 23.84 -4.89
CA GLU A 729 -76.25 22.73 -4.90
C GLU A 729 -76.59 22.24 -3.47
N ASP A 730 -75.58 22.09 -2.61
CA ASP A 730 -75.78 21.70 -1.21
C ASP A 730 -76.66 22.72 -0.46
N LEU A 731 -76.43 24.02 -0.65
CA LEU A 731 -77.20 25.08 0.00
C LEU A 731 -78.66 25.13 -0.49
N LYS A 732 -78.91 24.88 -1.78
CA LYS A 732 -80.27 24.82 -2.35
C LYS A 732 -81.07 23.67 -1.72
N HIS A 733 -80.46 22.48 -1.64
CA HIS A 733 -81.15 21.24 -1.29
C HIS A 733 -81.17 20.87 0.19
N ALA A 734 -80.36 21.49 1.03
CA ALA A 734 -80.31 21.08 2.43
C ALA A 734 -81.65 21.34 3.18
N GLU A 735 -82.01 20.40 4.05
CA GLU A 735 -83.35 20.33 4.66
C GLU A 735 -83.61 21.42 5.72
N THR A 736 -84.90 21.63 6.06
CA THR A 736 -85.38 22.46 7.17
C THR A 736 -86.09 21.60 8.22
N SER A 737 -86.10 22.03 9.49
CA SER A 737 -86.74 21.30 10.59
C SER A 737 -87.99 22.02 11.11
N SER A 738 -89.02 21.27 11.51
CA SER A 738 -90.18 21.80 12.27
C SER A 738 -89.96 21.78 13.79
N VAL A 739 -88.91 21.13 14.28
CA VAL A 739 -88.51 21.15 15.69
C VAL A 739 -87.64 22.39 15.93
N LEU A 740 -88.03 23.23 16.90
CA LEU A 740 -87.40 24.53 17.18
C LEU A 740 -85.89 24.43 17.39
N GLU A 741 -85.44 23.59 18.34
CA GLU A 741 -84.02 23.42 18.68
C GLU A 741 -83.17 23.00 17.46
N ARG A 742 -83.70 22.10 16.64
CA ARG A 742 -83.01 21.63 15.42
C ARG A 742 -83.03 22.68 14.31
N ALA A 743 -84.08 23.49 14.20
CA ALA A 743 -84.14 24.60 13.24
C ALA A 743 -83.13 25.70 13.59
N GLU A 744 -82.99 26.05 14.88
CA GLU A 744 -81.98 27.00 15.38
C GLU A 744 -80.56 26.48 15.14
N GLN A 745 -80.30 25.19 15.42
CA GLN A 745 -79.00 24.57 15.15
C GLN A 745 -78.64 24.59 13.65
N LEU A 746 -79.60 24.29 12.77
CA LEU A 746 -79.38 24.34 11.31
C LEU A 746 -79.10 25.77 10.82
N SER A 747 -79.71 26.79 11.45
CA SER A 747 -79.42 28.21 11.18
C SER A 747 -77.99 28.59 11.57
N GLN A 748 -77.50 28.11 12.72
CA GLN A 748 -76.14 28.38 13.17
C GLN A 748 -75.09 27.69 12.26
N LEU A 749 -75.30 26.41 11.93
CA LEU A 749 -74.41 25.68 11.02
C LEU A 749 -74.33 26.33 9.64
N HIS A 750 -75.44 26.89 9.16
CA HIS A 750 -75.45 27.65 7.91
C HIS A 750 -74.59 28.93 8.00
N ALA A 751 -74.66 29.67 9.11
CA ALA A 751 -73.84 30.86 9.32
C ALA A 751 -72.33 30.54 9.28
N ASP A 752 -71.91 29.47 9.97
CA ASP A 752 -70.51 29.01 9.98
C ASP A 752 -70.07 28.58 8.57
N SER A 753 -70.92 27.84 7.85
CA SER A 753 -70.66 27.41 6.47
C SER A 753 -70.54 28.60 5.50
N ALA A 754 -71.39 29.62 5.64
CA ALA A 754 -71.36 30.81 4.79
C ALA A 754 -70.07 31.63 5.01
N GLN A 755 -69.59 31.70 6.26
CA GLN A 755 -68.32 32.35 6.57
C GLN A 755 -67.13 31.62 5.93
N HIS A 756 -67.09 30.29 6.02
CA HIS A 756 -66.04 29.48 5.37
C HIS A 756 -66.00 29.70 3.86
N ILE A 757 -67.16 29.59 3.19
CA ILE A 757 -67.30 29.81 1.74
C ILE A 757 -66.76 31.20 1.35
N THR A 758 -67.14 32.23 2.11
CA THR A 758 -66.71 33.61 1.85
C THR A 758 -65.20 33.77 2.00
N GLN A 759 -64.62 33.22 3.06
CA GLN A 759 -63.18 33.32 3.34
C GLN A 759 -62.32 32.61 2.28
N THR A 760 -62.70 31.38 1.89
CA THR A 760 -61.98 30.61 0.86
C THR A 760 -62.06 31.29 -0.50
N THR A 761 -63.24 31.79 -0.87
CA THR A 761 -63.44 32.53 -2.13
C THR A 761 -62.61 33.83 -2.15
N TYR A 762 -62.56 34.55 -1.03
CA TYR A 762 -61.78 35.78 -0.89
C TYR A 762 -60.27 35.55 -1.06
N GLN A 763 -59.72 34.50 -0.46
CA GLN A 763 -58.28 34.21 -0.54
C GLN A 763 -57.79 33.98 -1.98
N VAL A 764 -58.53 33.23 -2.78
CA VAL A 764 -58.17 32.97 -4.19
C VAL A 764 -58.28 34.26 -5.01
N ILE A 765 -59.37 35.02 -4.85
CA ILE A 765 -59.55 36.31 -5.53
C ILE A 765 -58.42 37.29 -5.17
N GLN A 766 -58.04 37.36 -3.89
CA GLN A 766 -56.95 38.24 -3.43
C GLN A 766 -55.61 37.87 -4.10
N ARG A 767 -55.26 36.59 -4.19
CA ARG A 767 -54.05 36.15 -4.91
C ARG A 767 -54.05 36.59 -6.38
N GLY A 768 -55.20 36.48 -7.05
CA GLY A 768 -55.34 36.97 -8.42
C GLY A 768 -55.16 38.49 -8.53
N GLN A 769 -55.66 39.27 -7.56
CA GLN A 769 -55.48 40.72 -7.52
C GLN A 769 -54.01 41.10 -7.26
N GLU A 770 -53.33 40.40 -6.36
CA GLU A 770 -51.89 40.57 -6.08
C GLU A 770 -51.04 40.28 -7.32
N LEU A 771 -51.34 39.19 -8.04
CA LEU A 771 -50.68 38.87 -9.31
C LEU A 771 -50.94 39.94 -10.38
N SER A 772 -52.14 40.52 -10.41
CA SER A 772 -52.48 41.62 -11.34
C SER A 772 -51.67 42.88 -11.03
N ALA A 773 -51.52 43.22 -9.75
CA ALA A 773 -50.69 44.34 -9.32
C ALA A 773 -49.19 44.11 -9.62
N LEU A 774 -48.71 42.87 -9.51
CA LEU A 774 -47.35 42.50 -9.87
C LEU A 774 -47.09 42.68 -11.38
N LEU A 775 -48.01 42.23 -12.23
CA LEU A 775 -47.94 42.43 -13.68
C LEU A 775 -47.94 43.92 -14.06
N GLU A 776 -48.72 44.73 -13.35
CA GLU A 776 -48.77 46.18 -13.55
C GLU A 776 -47.49 46.90 -13.14
N SER A 777 -46.93 46.55 -11.98
CA SER A 777 -45.73 47.21 -11.45
C SER A 777 -44.44 46.75 -12.15
N SER A 778 -44.37 45.50 -12.61
CA SER A 778 -43.20 44.93 -13.28
C SER A 778 -43.14 45.23 -14.79
N GLY A 779 -44.27 45.55 -15.43
CA GLY A 779 -44.34 45.73 -16.89
C GLY A 779 -44.11 44.44 -17.69
N VAL A 780 -44.11 43.28 -17.02
CA VAL A 780 -43.85 41.98 -17.62
C VAL A 780 -45.04 41.53 -18.45
N VAL A 781 -44.79 41.27 -19.73
CA VAL A 781 -45.77 40.70 -20.65
C VAL A 781 -45.46 39.24 -20.86
N VAL A 782 -46.39 38.36 -20.46
CA VAL A 782 -46.30 36.91 -20.62
C VAL A 782 -47.55 36.46 -21.37
N ALA A 783 -47.40 35.62 -22.39
CA ALA A 783 -48.54 35.02 -23.07
C ALA A 783 -49.25 34.03 -22.13
N ALA A 784 -50.55 34.19 -21.92
CA ALA A 784 -51.37 33.22 -21.18
C ALA A 784 -51.85 32.11 -22.11
N ASP A 785 -52.16 32.45 -23.35
CA ASP A 785 -52.52 31.53 -24.44
C ASP A 785 -52.22 32.22 -25.79
N GLN A 786 -52.68 31.65 -26.90
CA GLN A 786 -52.46 32.21 -28.24
C GLN A 786 -53.20 33.55 -28.49
N GLN A 787 -54.15 33.93 -27.64
CA GLN A 787 -55.07 35.04 -27.89
C GLN A 787 -55.04 36.12 -26.81
N SER A 788 -54.45 35.85 -25.65
CA SER A 788 -54.43 36.74 -24.49
C SER A 788 -53.10 36.69 -23.74
N ASP A 789 -52.70 37.85 -23.22
CA ASP A 789 -51.62 37.95 -22.25
C ASP A 789 -52.11 37.59 -20.84
N ALA A 790 -51.15 37.40 -19.93
CA ALA A 790 -51.39 37.09 -18.52
C ALA A 790 -52.36 38.08 -17.86
N ARG A 791 -52.28 39.37 -18.22
CA ARG A 791 -53.10 40.42 -17.62
C ARG A 791 -54.56 40.29 -18.05
N GLN A 792 -54.81 40.14 -19.34
CA GLN A 792 -56.16 39.97 -19.87
C GLN A 792 -56.80 38.68 -19.37
N ARG A 793 -56.04 37.58 -19.32
CA ARG A 793 -56.50 36.29 -18.79
C ARG A 793 -56.90 36.39 -17.32
N LEU A 794 -56.05 37.03 -16.52
CA LEU A 794 -56.27 37.22 -15.08
C LEU A 794 -57.50 38.09 -14.79
N GLN A 795 -57.67 39.19 -15.54
CA GLN A 795 -58.86 40.04 -15.41
C GLN A 795 -60.15 39.28 -15.74
N ASN A 796 -60.14 38.47 -16.80
CA ASN A 796 -61.30 37.67 -17.18
C ASN A 796 -61.67 36.64 -16.09
N LEU A 797 -60.68 35.94 -15.53
CA LEU A 797 -60.89 34.96 -14.46
C LEU A 797 -61.36 35.60 -13.15
N LEU A 798 -60.79 36.74 -12.77
CA LEU A 798 -61.24 37.50 -11.60
C LEU A 798 -62.70 37.95 -11.75
N ALA A 799 -63.07 38.50 -12.91
CA ALA A 799 -64.45 38.89 -13.20
C ALA A 799 -65.41 37.70 -13.09
N PHE A 800 -65.03 36.56 -13.64
CA PHE A 800 -65.83 35.33 -13.57
C PHE A 800 -65.99 34.81 -12.13
N LEU A 801 -64.92 34.80 -11.32
CA LEU A 801 -64.99 34.41 -9.91
C LEU A 801 -65.86 35.36 -9.09
N HIS A 802 -65.80 36.67 -9.37
CA HIS A 802 -66.68 37.66 -8.71
C HIS A 802 -68.16 37.43 -9.01
N GLU A 803 -68.50 37.15 -10.28
CA GLU A 803 -69.88 36.83 -10.68
C GLU A 803 -70.39 35.56 -9.98
N ARG A 804 -69.57 34.49 -9.97
CA ARG A 804 -69.91 33.23 -9.31
C ARG A 804 -70.06 33.38 -7.80
N ARG A 805 -69.23 34.22 -7.17
CA ARG A 805 -69.34 34.56 -5.75
C ARG A 805 -70.67 35.23 -5.44
N ALA A 806 -71.06 36.24 -6.21
CA ALA A 806 -72.33 36.93 -6.01
C ALA A 806 -73.52 35.96 -6.14
N GLY A 807 -73.47 35.04 -7.11
CA GLY A 807 -74.49 33.99 -7.26
C GLY A 807 -74.59 33.06 -6.04
N LEU A 808 -73.45 32.62 -5.50
CA LEU A 808 -73.40 31.74 -4.33
C LEU A 808 -73.86 32.45 -3.05
N GLU A 809 -73.49 33.73 -2.86
CA GLU A 809 -73.98 34.58 -1.77
C GLU A 809 -75.51 34.72 -1.83
N GLY A 810 -76.09 34.89 -3.03
CA GLY A 810 -77.55 34.93 -3.21
C GLY A 810 -78.25 33.62 -2.82
N VAL A 811 -77.66 32.47 -3.14
CA VAL A 811 -78.18 31.14 -2.73
C VAL A 811 -78.06 30.94 -1.21
N ALA A 812 -76.95 31.36 -0.61
CA ALA A 812 -76.76 31.31 0.83
C ALA A 812 -77.80 32.17 1.56
N GLU A 813 -78.02 33.42 1.13
CA GLU A 813 -79.01 34.31 1.76
C GLU A 813 -80.44 33.76 1.63
N SER A 814 -80.80 33.17 0.48
CA SER A 814 -82.09 32.50 0.29
C SER A 814 -82.28 31.33 1.27
N ARG A 815 -81.21 30.55 1.55
CA ARG A 815 -81.26 29.48 2.57
C ARG A 815 -81.45 30.05 3.97
N LYS A 816 -80.73 31.13 4.32
CA LYS A 816 -80.86 31.81 5.61
C LYS A 816 -82.31 32.25 5.86
N SER A 817 -82.95 32.93 4.91
CA SER A 817 -84.35 33.36 5.05
C SER A 817 -85.31 32.16 5.26
N ARG A 818 -85.10 31.03 4.59
CA ARG A 818 -85.90 29.80 4.78
C ARG A 818 -85.72 29.19 6.18
N LEU A 819 -84.49 29.20 6.72
CA LEU A 819 -84.19 28.68 8.06
C LEU A 819 -84.77 29.61 9.16
N GLU A 820 -84.65 30.92 8.99
CA GLU A 820 -85.26 31.91 9.88
C GLU A 820 -86.79 31.76 9.93
N MET A 821 -87.43 31.59 8.76
CA MET A 821 -88.88 31.32 8.69
C MET A 821 -89.24 30.01 9.41
N ALA A 822 -88.46 28.94 9.23
CA ALA A 822 -88.69 27.66 9.91
C ALA A 822 -88.66 27.81 11.45
N VAL A 823 -87.69 28.57 11.99
CA VAL A 823 -87.59 28.87 13.43
C VAL A 823 -88.81 29.65 13.92
N GLN A 824 -89.27 30.65 13.16
CA GLN A 824 -90.43 31.45 13.54
C GLN A 824 -91.74 30.65 13.54
N VAL A 825 -91.93 29.74 12.57
CA VAL A 825 -93.09 28.84 12.53
C VAL A 825 -93.08 27.83 13.69
N ALA A 826 -91.92 27.22 13.98
CA ALA A 826 -91.79 26.31 15.13
C ALA A 826 -92.06 27.03 16.47
N THR A 827 -91.73 28.32 16.57
CA THR A 827 -92.04 29.14 17.75
C THR A 827 -93.54 29.41 17.88
N LEU A 828 -94.22 29.76 16.78
CA LEU A 828 -95.68 29.92 16.76
C LEU A 828 -96.40 28.62 17.16
N GLU A 829 -95.94 27.48 16.66
CA GLU A 829 -96.48 26.16 17.03
C GLU A 829 -96.43 25.95 18.56
N ARG A 830 -95.28 26.24 19.18
CA ARG A 830 -95.11 26.11 20.65
C ARG A 830 -96.06 27.02 21.42
N GLU A 831 -96.17 28.28 21.01
CA GLU A 831 -97.04 29.26 21.67
C GLU A 831 -98.53 28.90 21.52
N ALA A 832 -98.95 28.44 20.34
CA ALA A 832 -100.32 28.03 20.10
C ALA A 832 -100.72 26.80 20.93
N HIS A 833 -99.80 25.83 21.13
CA HIS A 833 -100.04 24.70 22.03
C HIS A 833 -100.29 25.16 23.48
N GLN A 834 -99.55 26.18 23.94
CA GLN A 834 -99.76 26.75 25.27
C GLN A 834 -101.15 27.39 25.40
N VAL A 835 -101.57 28.19 24.42
CA VAL A 835 -102.92 28.80 24.40
C VAL A 835 -104.02 27.74 24.32
N LEU A 836 -103.87 26.71 23.49
CA LEU A 836 -104.82 25.59 23.43
C LEU A 836 -104.96 24.85 24.78
N THR A 837 -103.90 24.82 25.58
CA THR A 837 -103.92 24.23 26.93
C THR A 837 -104.74 25.10 27.89
N TRP A 838 -104.62 26.43 27.83
CA TRP A 838 -105.44 27.35 28.63
C TRP A 838 -106.92 27.28 28.25
N ILE A 839 -107.25 27.20 26.96
CA ILE A 839 -108.63 27.01 26.48
C ILE A 839 -109.22 25.72 27.06
N HIS A 840 -108.45 24.63 27.07
CA HIS A 840 -108.90 23.36 27.65
C HIS A 840 -109.17 23.45 29.16
N GLN A 841 -108.35 24.18 29.90
CA GLN A 841 -108.56 24.42 31.34
C GLN A 841 -109.86 25.20 31.57
N GLY A 842 -110.15 26.22 30.75
CA GLY A 842 -111.40 26.97 30.79
C GLY A 842 -112.64 26.12 30.51
N GLU A 843 -112.58 25.26 29.48
CA GLU A 843 -113.64 24.27 29.18
C GLU A 843 -113.91 23.35 30.38
N SER A 844 -112.86 22.85 31.03
CA SER A 844 -112.97 21.94 32.17
C SER A 844 -113.60 22.62 33.40
N MET A 845 -113.28 23.90 33.65
CA MET A 845 -113.84 24.66 34.76
C MET A 845 -115.34 24.93 34.61
N LEU A 846 -115.78 25.24 33.38
CA LEU A 846 -117.20 25.39 33.03
C LEU A 846 -117.99 24.12 33.30
N MET A 847 -117.40 22.95 33.01
CA MET A 847 -118.02 21.65 33.23
C MET A 847 -118.15 21.31 34.72
N ALA A 848 -117.07 21.46 35.48
CA ALA A 848 -117.03 21.06 36.89
C ALA A 848 -118.00 21.84 37.81
N THR A 849 -118.33 23.08 37.46
CA THR A 849 -119.13 23.97 38.30
C THR A 849 -120.61 24.06 37.87
N PHE A 850 -121.07 23.22 36.95
CA PHE A 850 -122.44 23.28 36.42
C PHE A 850 -123.51 22.76 37.41
N GLN A 851 -124.52 23.59 37.69
CA GLN A 851 -125.71 23.23 38.46
C GLN A 851 -126.94 24.06 38.02
N VAL A 852 -128.15 23.46 38.08
CA VAL A 852 -129.42 24.16 37.83
C VAL A 852 -130.02 24.63 39.17
N PRO A 853 -130.23 25.95 39.39
CA PRO A 853 -130.71 26.48 40.66
C PRO A 853 -132.16 26.08 40.99
N THR A 854 -132.44 25.76 42.25
CA THR A 854 -133.77 25.36 42.75
C THR A 854 -134.45 26.38 43.66
N CYS A 855 -133.74 27.44 44.06
CA CYS A 855 -134.26 28.56 44.83
C CYS A 855 -133.52 29.86 44.46
N LEU A 856 -134.01 31.00 44.98
CA LEU A 856 -133.41 32.31 44.74
C LEU A 856 -131.93 32.37 45.20
N LYS A 857 -131.63 31.82 46.38
CA LYS A 857 -130.28 31.84 46.97
C LYS A 857 -129.25 31.09 46.11
N GLU A 858 -129.63 29.94 45.56
CA GLU A 858 -128.76 29.17 44.64
C GLU A 858 -128.54 29.93 43.31
N ALA A 859 -129.55 30.63 42.81
CA ALA A 859 -129.42 31.43 41.60
C ALA A 859 -128.46 32.62 41.78
N GLU A 860 -128.48 33.27 42.95
CA GLU A 860 -127.55 34.36 43.30
C GLU A 860 -126.10 33.88 43.44
N GLN A 861 -125.89 32.72 44.08
CA GLN A 861 -124.54 32.13 44.23
C GLN A 861 -123.92 31.77 42.87
N LEU A 862 -124.68 31.13 41.99
CA LEU A 862 -124.21 30.77 40.65
C LEU A 862 -123.94 32.00 39.77
N ALA A 863 -124.59 33.13 40.03
CA ALA A 863 -124.32 34.39 39.33
C ALA A 863 -122.95 34.96 39.70
N SER A 864 -122.61 34.96 41.00
CA SER A 864 -121.31 35.43 41.49
C SER A 864 -120.15 34.54 41.02
N GLN A 865 -120.34 33.21 40.96
CA GLN A 865 -119.32 32.29 40.44
C GLN A 865 -119.03 32.52 38.95
N HIS A 866 -120.05 32.85 38.16
CA HIS A 866 -119.86 33.14 36.75
C HIS A 866 -119.09 34.45 36.51
N GLU A 867 -119.28 35.46 37.37
CA GLU A 867 -118.54 36.73 37.31
C GLU A 867 -117.04 36.53 37.53
N GLN A 868 -116.64 35.65 38.45
CA GLN A 868 -115.23 35.30 38.67
C GLN A 868 -114.60 34.56 37.48
N PHE A 869 -115.39 33.73 36.78
CA PHE A 869 -114.93 33.01 35.59
C PHE A 869 -114.63 33.95 34.40
N THR A 870 -115.35 35.06 34.28
CA THR A 870 -115.15 36.07 33.22
C THR A 870 -113.72 36.65 33.22
N GLN A 871 -113.12 36.86 34.40
CA GLN A 871 -111.76 37.42 34.49
C GLN A 871 -110.68 36.47 33.90
N ALA A 872 -110.87 35.16 34.02
CA ALA A 872 -109.95 34.15 33.45
C ALA A 872 -110.08 34.01 31.92
N ILE A 873 -111.28 34.28 31.40
CA ILE A 873 -111.55 34.33 29.96
C ILE A 873 -110.78 35.49 29.30
N GLU A 874 -110.77 36.68 29.90
CA GLU A 874 -110.15 37.88 29.29
C GLU A 874 -108.66 37.69 28.95
N ASN A 875 -107.89 37.05 29.82
CA ASN A 875 -106.45 36.78 29.58
C ASN A 875 -106.23 35.73 28.47
N THR A 876 -107.07 34.70 28.44
CA THR A 876 -107.01 33.66 27.41
C THR A 876 -107.44 34.22 26.05
N HIS A 877 -108.38 35.18 26.03
CA HIS A 877 -108.81 35.90 24.83
C HIS A 877 -107.68 36.70 24.18
N ALA A 878 -106.97 37.52 24.98
CA ALA A 878 -105.84 38.30 24.50
C ALA A 878 -104.75 37.40 23.89
N SER A 879 -104.51 36.24 24.51
CA SER A 879 -103.55 35.26 24.03
C SER A 879 -103.98 34.57 22.73
N ALA A 880 -105.27 34.24 22.58
CA ALA A 880 -105.82 33.66 21.35
C ALA A 880 -105.74 34.64 20.17
N ILE A 881 -106.05 35.92 20.40
CA ILE A 881 -105.90 36.98 19.39
C ILE A 881 -104.43 37.16 18.98
N HIS A 882 -103.51 37.14 19.96
CA HIS A 882 -102.08 37.28 19.69
C HIS A 882 -101.55 36.18 18.76
N ILE A 883 -101.97 34.91 18.95
CA ILE A 883 -101.62 33.82 18.02
C ILE A 883 -102.13 34.10 16.61
N GLY A 884 -103.37 34.60 16.47
CA GLY A 884 -103.94 34.99 15.18
C GLY A 884 -103.16 36.12 14.48
N GLN A 885 -102.84 37.19 15.21
CA GLN A 885 -102.06 38.32 14.67
C GLN A 885 -100.64 37.90 14.27
N ARG A 886 -99.99 37.07 15.08
CA ARG A 886 -98.63 36.57 14.80
C ARG A 886 -98.63 35.61 13.62
N ALA A 887 -99.63 34.75 13.48
CA ALA A 887 -99.80 33.92 12.29
C ALA A 887 -99.98 34.77 11.02
N GLU A 888 -100.76 35.85 11.07
CA GLU A 888 -100.95 36.76 9.94
C GLU A 888 -99.64 37.50 9.55
N GLN A 889 -98.84 37.92 10.52
CA GLN A 889 -97.53 38.52 10.29
C GLN A 889 -96.56 37.54 9.60
N LEU A 890 -96.51 36.29 10.07
CA LEU A 890 -95.68 35.25 9.45
C LEU A 890 -96.12 34.93 8.03
N LEU A 891 -97.43 34.88 7.76
CA LEU A 891 -97.95 34.68 6.40
C LEU A 891 -97.58 35.83 5.45
N LYS A 892 -97.61 37.09 5.93
CA LYS A 892 -97.15 38.25 5.15
C LYS A 892 -95.66 38.19 4.86
N HIS A 893 -94.85 37.73 5.82
CA HIS A 893 -93.41 37.57 5.65
C HIS A 893 -93.07 36.42 4.68
N SER A 894 -93.77 35.27 4.77
CA SER A 894 -93.60 34.15 3.84
C SER A 894 -93.88 34.54 2.39
N ALA A 895 -94.92 35.37 2.17
CA ALA A 895 -95.27 35.88 0.85
C ALA A 895 -94.23 36.83 0.25
N GLN A 896 -93.36 37.44 1.07
CA GLN A 896 -92.24 38.28 0.61
C GLN A 896 -90.98 37.45 0.28
N ILE A 897 -90.77 36.34 1.00
CA ILE A 897 -89.59 35.47 0.84
C ILE A 897 -89.72 34.54 -0.38
N SER A 898 -90.95 34.22 -0.82
CA SER A 898 -91.21 33.44 -2.03
C SER A 898 -91.61 34.34 -3.21
N PRO A 899 -90.72 34.65 -4.17
CA PRO A 899 -91.09 35.38 -5.37
C PRO A 899 -91.93 34.48 -6.29
N ALA A 900 -92.87 35.08 -7.01
CA ALA A 900 -93.59 34.42 -8.08
C ALA A 900 -92.61 33.75 -9.06
N GLY A 901 -92.79 32.46 -9.32
CA GLY A 901 -91.93 31.73 -10.25
C GLY A 901 -91.93 32.34 -11.67
N PRO A 902 -90.92 32.07 -12.52
CA PRO A 902 -90.72 32.73 -13.81
C PRO A 902 -91.74 32.41 -14.91
N THR A 903 -92.86 31.76 -14.58
CA THR A 903 -93.85 31.33 -15.54
C THR A 903 -95.22 31.71 -15.02
N GLY A 904 -96.00 32.46 -15.82
CA GLY A 904 -97.31 33.01 -15.47
C GLY A 904 -98.42 31.99 -15.20
N SER A 905 -98.18 30.99 -14.36
CA SER A 905 -99.21 30.12 -13.77
C SER A 905 -99.85 30.83 -12.58
N THR A 906 -101.16 30.98 -12.63
CA THR A 906 -102.03 31.69 -11.67
C THR A 906 -102.16 31.00 -10.30
N THR A 907 -101.29 30.05 -9.96
CA THR A 907 -101.29 29.33 -8.68
C THR A 907 -99.88 29.25 -8.12
N PRO A 908 -99.58 29.93 -7.00
CA PRO A 908 -98.30 29.76 -6.33
C PRO A 908 -98.14 28.31 -5.84
N PRO A 909 -96.92 27.77 -5.84
CA PRO A 909 -96.66 26.45 -5.26
C PRO A 909 -97.06 26.44 -3.78
N PRO A 910 -97.58 25.31 -3.25
CA PRO A 910 -97.96 25.22 -1.85
C PRO A 910 -96.72 25.46 -0.98
N ASP A 911 -96.76 26.54 -0.19
CA ASP A 911 -95.75 26.82 0.82
C ASP A 911 -96.09 26.01 2.08
N PRO A 912 -95.34 24.93 2.37
CA PRO A 912 -95.66 24.02 3.45
C PRO A 912 -95.59 24.69 4.82
N GLN A 913 -94.82 25.77 4.97
CA GLN A 913 -94.71 26.52 6.22
C GLN A 913 -95.88 27.48 6.38
N ALA A 914 -96.31 28.17 5.31
CA ALA A 914 -97.50 29.02 5.34
C ALA A 914 -98.78 28.21 5.64
N ASP A 915 -98.92 27.02 5.06
CA ASP A 915 -100.07 26.15 5.32
C ASP A 915 -100.12 25.67 6.78
N LYS A 916 -98.97 25.35 7.38
CA LYS A 916 -98.87 25.04 8.82
C LYS A 916 -99.29 26.21 9.69
N VAL A 917 -98.79 27.43 9.40
CA VAL A 917 -99.16 28.65 10.13
C VAL A 917 -100.68 28.89 10.11
N ARG A 918 -101.32 28.70 8.95
CA ARG A 918 -102.77 28.85 8.79
C ARG A 918 -103.54 27.83 9.64
N ALA A 919 -103.15 26.56 9.58
CA ALA A 919 -103.79 25.49 10.33
C ALA A 919 -103.72 25.70 11.86
N ILE A 920 -102.62 26.26 12.36
CA ILE A 920 -102.44 26.56 13.79
C ILE A 920 -103.43 27.64 14.25
N ALA A 921 -103.52 28.74 13.49
CA ALA A 921 -104.42 29.85 13.81
C ALA A 921 -105.89 29.42 13.80
N GLU A 922 -106.32 28.70 12.76
CA GLU A 922 -107.69 28.18 12.63
C GLU A 922 -108.06 27.26 13.81
N LYS A 923 -107.13 26.41 14.27
CA LYS A 923 -107.36 25.49 15.38
C LYS A 923 -107.55 26.21 16.72
N VAL A 924 -106.75 27.24 17.01
CA VAL A 924 -106.90 28.05 18.22
C VAL A 924 -108.22 28.81 18.20
N ASP A 925 -108.54 29.42 17.05
CA ASP A 925 -109.73 30.25 16.88
C ASP A 925 -111.03 29.44 17.03
N ALA A 926 -111.12 28.28 16.38
CA ALA A 926 -112.30 27.41 16.45
C ALA A 926 -112.60 26.96 17.89
N ARG A 927 -111.55 26.57 18.64
CA ARG A 927 -111.71 26.07 20.01
C ARG A 927 -112.06 27.18 21.00
N TRP A 928 -111.47 28.36 20.82
CA TRP A 928 -111.79 29.56 21.60
C TRP A 928 -113.28 29.93 21.49
N HIS A 929 -113.79 30.01 20.26
CA HIS A 929 -115.20 30.33 20.00
C HIS A 929 -116.17 29.32 20.63
N SER A 930 -115.84 28.03 20.60
CA SER A 930 -116.67 26.98 21.21
C SER A 930 -116.78 27.14 22.73
N MET A 931 -115.66 27.37 23.42
CA MET A 931 -115.65 27.54 24.89
C MET A 931 -116.46 28.78 25.30
N MET A 932 -116.33 29.88 24.55
CA MET A 932 -117.08 31.11 24.80
C MET A 932 -118.59 30.91 24.65
N GLY A 933 -119.04 30.19 23.62
CA GLY A 933 -120.45 29.86 23.46
C GLY A 933 -121.04 29.09 24.66
N HIS A 934 -120.26 28.15 25.23
CA HIS A 934 -120.67 27.40 26.43
C HIS A 934 -120.76 28.27 27.70
N ALA A 935 -119.86 29.25 27.85
CA ALA A 935 -119.88 30.19 28.96
C ALA A 935 -121.12 31.09 28.92
N GLU A 936 -121.43 31.66 27.74
CA GLU A 936 -122.58 32.56 27.56
C GLU A 936 -123.92 31.90 27.85
N ASP A 937 -124.13 30.66 27.38
CA ASP A 937 -125.38 29.93 27.60
C ASP A 937 -125.62 29.68 29.10
N ARG A 938 -124.55 29.37 29.86
CA ARG A 938 -124.62 29.22 31.32
C ARG A 938 -124.98 30.52 32.01
N HIS A 939 -124.41 31.66 31.58
CA HIS A 939 -124.76 32.98 32.12
C HIS A 939 -126.26 33.29 31.97
N ARG A 940 -126.83 32.99 30.80
CA ARG A 940 -128.25 33.23 30.49
C ARG A 940 -129.18 32.38 31.36
N MET A 941 -128.82 31.12 31.64
CA MET A 941 -129.57 30.25 32.54
C MET A 941 -129.64 30.84 33.96
N VAL A 942 -128.49 31.23 34.50
CA VAL A 942 -128.38 31.78 35.86
C VAL A 942 -129.15 33.09 36.02
N ASN A 943 -129.13 33.96 35.01
CA ASN A 943 -129.92 35.19 35.03
C ASN A 943 -131.43 34.93 34.94
N ALA A 944 -131.85 33.94 34.14
CA ALA A 944 -133.26 33.61 33.98
C ALA A 944 -133.86 32.98 35.26
N SER A 945 -133.11 32.12 35.96
CA SER A 945 -133.54 31.54 37.24
C SER A 945 -133.76 32.60 38.32
N HIS A 946 -132.82 33.55 38.43
CA HIS A 946 -132.91 34.63 39.41
C HIS A 946 -134.18 35.49 39.20
N ARG A 947 -134.50 35.82 37.94
CA ARG A 947 -135.72 36.56 37.59
C ARG A 947 -137.01 35.80 37.94
N PHE A 948 -137.05 34.49 37.67
CA PHE A 948 -138.21 33.66 37.95
C PHE A 948 -138.53 33.61 39.45
N PHE A 949 -137.56 33.18 40.28
CA PHE A 949 -137.80 32.99 41.72
C PHE A 949 -138.23 34.30 42.41
N LYS A 950 -137.60 35.43 42.04
CA LYS A 950 -137.95 36.76 42.56
C LYS A 950 -139.37 37.18 42.18
N THR A 951 -139.80 36.87 40.96
CA THR A 951 -141.17 37.20 40.50
C THR A 951 -142.22 36.33 41.20
N ALA A 952 -141.95 35.03 41.36
CA ALA A 952 -142.89 34.10 41.97
C ALA A 952 -143.19 34.48 43.44
N GLU A 953 -142.17 34.78 44.25
CA GLU A 953 -142.36 35.18 45.66
C GLU A 953 -143.23 36.44 45.81
N HIS A 954 -143.01 37.44 44.94
CA HIS A 954 -143.78 38.69 45.02
C HIS A 954 -145.26 38.49 44.68
N VAL A 955 -145.56 37.70 43.65
CA VAL A 955 -146.95 37.46 43.20
C VAL A 955 -147.75 36.69 44.26
N TYR A 956 -147.15 35.70 44.92
CA TYR A 956 -147.80 34.98 46.02
C TYR A 956 -148.24 35.91 47.16
N SER A 957 -147.38 36.85 47.55
CA SER A 957 -147.68 37.80 48.61
C SER A 957 -148.89 38.68 48.28
N VAL A 958 -149.02 39.10 47.01
CA VAL A 958 -150.15 39.93 46.56
C VAL A 958 -151.47 39.15 46.58
N LEU A 959 -151.48 37.90 46.12
CA LEU A 959 -152.68 37.05 46.10
C LEU A 959 -153.23 36.79 47.51
N ASP A 960 -152.37 36.48 48.47
CA ASP A 960 -152.76 36.19 49.86
C ASP A 960 -153.40 37.41 50.56
N SER A 961 -152.93 38.62 50.23
CA SER A 961 -153.51 39.87 50.72
C SER A 961 -154.94 40.10 50.21
N LEU A 962 -155.16 39.87 48.90
CA LEU A 962 -156.47 40.05 48.27
C LEU A 962 -157.51 39.03 48.74
N GLU A 963 -157.11 37.77 49.00
CA GLU A 963 -157.99 36.74 49.56
C GLU A 963 -158.58 37.20 50.90
N ARG A 964 -157.73 37.77 51.77
CA ARG A 964 -158.14 38.28 53.08
C ARG A 964 -159.02 39.52 52.98
N GLU A 965 -158.76 40.40 52.02
CA GLU A 965 -159.56 41.61 51.80
C GLU A 965 -161.01 41.24 51.43
N TYR A 966 -161.21 40.35 50.46
CA TYR A 966 -162.55 40.09 49.88
C TYR A 966 -163.51 39.28 50.76
N LYS A 967 -163.04 38.68 51.84
CA LYS A 967 -163.83 37.78 52.70
C LYS A 967 -164.66 38.50 53.79
N ARG A 968 -164.48 39.82 53.99
CA ARG A 968 -165.15 40.59 55.06
C ARG A 968 -166.63 40.86 54.73
N ASP A 969 -167.53 40.71 55.72
CA ASP A 969 -168.97 41.00 55.61
C ASP A 969 -169.26 42.38 56.25
N GLU A 970 -169.77 43.34 55.45
CA GLU A 970 -169.95 44.75 55.82
C GLU A 970 -171.29 45.25 55.26
N ASP A 971 -172.03 46.11 55.99
CA ASP A 971 -173.22 46.79 55.46
C ASP A 971 -172.81 48.10 54.80
N PHE A 972 -172.87 48.13 53.48
CA PHE A 972 -172.34 49.22 52.68
C PHE A 972 -173.27 50.46 52.64
N CYS A 973 -174.49 50.37 53.17
CA CYS A 973 -175.47 51.46 53.22
C CYS A 973 -175.11 52.62 54.17
N LEU A 974 -174.24 52.36 55.15
CA LEU A 974 -173.90 53.32 56.22
C LEU A 974 -172.77 54.29 55.84
N GLY A 975 -172.20 54.16 54.65
CA GLY A 975 -170.98 54.87 54.25
C GLY A 975 -171.15 56.34 53.83
N ALA A 976 -172.37 56.86 53.67
CA ALA A 976 -172.61 58.22 53.14
C ALA A 976 -173.66 59.00 53.95
N LYS A 977 -173.39 60.30 54.19
CA LYS A 977 -174.14 61.19 55.10
C LYS A 977 -175.24 62.02 54.43
N ASP A 978 -176.24 62.28 55.29
CA ASP A 978 -177.30 63.29 55.30
C ASP A 978 -178.42 63.24 54.24
N THR A 979 -178.23 62.66 53.04
CA THR A 979 -179.38 62.42 52.14
C THR A 979 -179.37 61.03 51.50
N ALA A 980 -180.58 60.51 51.22
CA ALA A 980 -180.75 59.19 50.58
C ALA A 980 -180.17 59.13 49.14
N GLN A 981 -179.90 60.27 48.50
CA GLN A 981 -179.32 60.34 47.16
C GLN A 981 -177.81 60.06 47.15
N ASP A 982 -177.10 60.53 48.17
CA ASP A 982 -175.64 60.41 48.25
C ASP A 982 -175.21 58.96 48.49
N LYS A 983 -175.99 58.21 49.27
CA LYS A 983 -175.78 56.79 49.53
C LYS A 983 -175.77 55.94 48.25
N VAL A 984 -176.65 56.23 47.29
CA VAL A 984 -176.75 55.47 46.02
C VAL A 984 -175.55 55.71 45.11
N THR A 985 -175.02 56.93 45.11
CA THR A 985 -173.89 57.34 44.25
C THR A 985 -172.58 56.70 44.73
N PHE A 986 -172.34 56.67 46.04
CA PHE A 986 -171.16 56.04 46.65
C PHE A 986 -171.04 54.54 46.30
N LEU A 987 -172.14 53.79 46.40
CA LEU A 987 -172.15 52.36 46.12
C LEU A 987 -171.81 52.02 44.65
N SER A 988 -172.21 52.88 43.71
CA SER A 988 -171.84 52.72 42.29
C SER A 988 -170.33 52.84 42.06
N GLN A 989 -169.67 53.79 42.71
CA GLN A 989 -168.22 53.99 42.57
C GLN A 989 -167.42 52.85 43.20
N LEU A 990 -167.90 52.30 44.31
CA LEU A 990 -167.25 51.17 44.98
C LEU A 990 -167.24 49.91 44.10
N LEU A 991 -168.32 49.65 43.38
CA LEU A 991 -168.44 48.56 42.40
C LEU A 991 -167.41 48.65 41.26
N SER A 992 -167.15 49.86 40.75
CA SER A 992 -166.15 50.07 39.69
C SER A 992 -164.73 49.77 40.17
N LYS A 993 -164.33 50.28 41.34
CA LYS A 993 -162.98 50.04 41.90
C LYS A 993 -162.70 48.58 42.22
N HIS A 994 -163.73 47.84 42.63
CA HIS A 994 -163.61 46.41 42.89
C HIS A 994 -163.25 45.64 41.61
N GLN A 995 -163.78 46.04 40.46
CA GLN A 995 -163.48 45.41 39.16
C GLN A 995 -162.02 45.63 38.71
N GLU A 996 -161.46 46.82 38.88
CA GLU A 996 -160.08 47.13 38.46
C GLU A 996 -159.03 46.29 39.22
N LYS A 997 -159.23 46.09 40.53
CA LYS A 997 -158.32 45.26 41.35
C LYS A 997 -158.20 43.83 40.82
N LYS A 998 -159.27 43.27 40.24
CA LYS A 998 -159.27 41.93 39.65
C LYS A 998 -158.31 41.81 38.46
N GLU A 999 -158.28 42.80 37.59
CA GLU A 999 -157.44 42.77 36.39
C GLU A 999 -155.94 42.86 36.73
N ALA A 1000 -155.60 43.61 37.78
CA ALA A 1000 -154.22 43.83 38.19
C ALA A 1000 -153.52 42.54 38.67
N PHE A 1001 -154.15 41.74 39.53
CA PHE A 1001 -153.49 40.55 40.07
C PHE A 1001 -153.37 39.41 39.04
N LEU A 1002 -154.29 39.31 38.08
CA LEU A 1002 -154.23 38.31 36.99
C LEU A 1002 -153.04 38.56 36.04
N LYS A 1003 -152.72 39.84 35.77
CA LYS A 1003 -151.52 40.20 35.00
C LYS A 1003 -150.23 39.77 35.71
N ALA A 1004 -150.16 39.94 37.03
CA ALA A 1004 -149.00 39.56 37.82
C ALA A 1004 -148.75 38.03 37.80
N CYS A 1005 -149.81 37.21 37.91
CA CYS A 1005 -149.73 35.75 37.78
C CYS A 1005 -149.20 35.30 36.41
N THR A 1006 -149.60 35.99 35.35
CA THR A 1006 -149.17 35.69 33.98
C THR A 1006 -147.67 35.97 33.78
N MET A 1007 -147.13 37.02 34.40
CA MET A 1007 -145.69 37.32 34.34
C MET A 1007 -144.84 36.28 35.04
N ALA A 1008 -145.27 35.77 36.20
CA ALA A 1008 -144.55 34.70 36.91
C ALA A 1008 -144.43 33.43 36.05
N ARG A 1009 -145.51 33.04 35.35
CA ARG A 1009 -145.51 31.88 34.43
C ARG A 1009 -144.50 32.04 33.27
N ARG A 1010 -144.47 33.20 32.62
CA ARG A 1010 -143.55 33.49 31.50
C ARG A 1010 -142.06 33.48 31.92
N ASN A 1011 -141.77 33.96 33.12
CA ASN A 1011 -140.41 33.92 33.67
C ASN A 1011 -139.96 32.48 33.97
N ALA A 1012 -140.87 31.60 34.40
CA ALA A 1012 -140.60 30.17 34.61
C ALA A 1012 -140.18 29.47 33.31
N GLU A 1013 -140.92 29.71 32.21
CA GLU A 1013 -140.64 29.14 30.90
C GLU A 1013 -139.26 29.54 30.36
N THR A 1014 -138.89 30.81 30.55
CA THR A 1014 -137.59 31.33 30.10
C THR A 1014 -136.43 30.68 30.88
N PHE A 1015 -136.59 30.48 32.19
CA PHE A 1015 -135.61 29.77 32.99
C PHE A 1015 -135.42 28.32 32.52
N LEU A 1016 -136.52 27.58 32.34
CA LEU A 1016 -136.47 26.18 31.91
C LEU A 1016 -135.83 26.01 30.51
N LYS A 1017 -136.06 26.95 29.58
CA LYS A 1017 -135.44 26.93 28.25
C LYS A 1017 -133.91 26.93 28.31
N TYR A 1018 -133.32 27.81 29.12
CA TYR A 1018 -131.86 27.90 29.23
C TYR A 1018 -131.27 26.79 30.10
N ALA A 1019 -132.01 26.28 31.08
CA ALA A 1019 -131.61 25.10 31.85
C ALA A 1019 -131.45 23.86 30.94
N ALA A 1020 -132.41 23.62 30.04
CA ALA A 1020 -132.34 22.52 29.07
C ALA A 1020 -131.18 22.66 28.07
N ARG A 1021 -130.92 23.88 27.56
CA ARG A 1021 -129.81 24.15 26.64
C ARG A 1021 -128.45 23.92 27.29
N CYS A 1022 -128.27 24.34 28.55
CA CYS A 1022 -127.04 24.05 29.28
C CYS A 1022 -126.87 22.54 29.54
N GLN A 1023 -127.94 21.83 29.91
CA GLN A 1023 -127.89 20.38 30.10
C GLN A 1023 -127.47 19.60 28.85
N GLN A 1024 -127.64 20.11 27.63
CA GLN A 1024 -127.13 19.43 26.44
C GLN A 1024 -125.60 19.35 26.40
N TYR A 1025 -124.92 20.38 26.92
CA TYR A 1025 -123.45 20.44 26.97
C TYR A 1025 -122.89 19.79 28.23
N TYR A 1026 -123.60 19.89 29.35
CA TYR A 1026 -123.12 19.51 30.69
C TYR A 1026 -123.80 18.25 31.29
N GLY A 1027 -124.81 17.68 30.62
CA GLY A 1027 -125.80 16.77 31.21
C GLY A 1027 -125.38 15.34 31.53
N GLN A 1028 -124.12 14.95 31.31
CA GLN A 1028 -123.68 13.59 31.62
C GLN A 1028 -123.56 13.28 33.13
N LEU A 1029 -123.71 14.28 34.02
CA LEU A 1029 -123.37 14.15 35.45
C LEU A 1029 -124.51 14.47 36.45
N SER A 1030 -125.72 14.82 36.02
CA SER A 1030 -126.81 15.28 36.91
C SER A 1030 -128.13 14.55 36.67
N ASN A 1031 -128.42 13.55 37.51
CA ASN A 1031 -129.61 12.69 37.39
C ASN A 1031 -130.85 13.21 38.16
N SER A 1032 -130.90 14.49 38.50
CA SER A 1032 -132.01 15.04 39.29
C SER A 1032 -132.99 15.83 38.42
N ARG A 1033 -134.14 15.22 38.08
CA ARG A 1033 -135.34 15.92 37.55
C ARG A 1033 -136.00 16.85 38.59
N THR A 1034 -135.34 17.09 39.72
CA THR A 1034 -135.89 17.79 40.89
C THR A 1034 -136.04 19.31 40.71
N PRO A 1035 -135.18 20.05 39.96
CA PRO A 1035 -135.35 21.51 39.78
C PRO A 1035 -136.56 21.87 38.93
N GLU A 1036 -136.73 21.21 37.78
CA GLU A 1036 -137.86 21.45 36.88
C GLU A 1036 -139.19 21.04 37.53
N ALA A 1037 -139.19 19.93 38.26
CA ALA A 1037 -140.35 19.50 39.03
C ALA A 1037 -140.73 20.52 40.12
N LYS A 1038 -139.75 21.12 40.82
CA LYS A 1038 -139.99 22.16 41.83
C LYS A 1038 -140.57 23.44 41.22
N VAL A 1039 -140.03 23.90 40.07
CA VAL A 1039 -140.55 25.07 39.35
C VAL A 1039 -142.01 24.84 38.93
N LYS A 1040 -142.31 23.64 38.42
CA LYS A 1040 -143.67 23.26 38.02
C LYS A 1040 -144.64 23.20 39.21
N ALA A 1041 -144.21 22.65 40.35
CA ALA A 1041 -145.01 22.59 41.58
C ALA A 1041 -145.37 24.00 42.12
N LEU A 1042 -144.42 24.94 42.09
CA LEU A 1042 -144.68 26.34 42.45
C LEU A 1042 -145.70 26.99 41.51
N MET A 1043 -145.65 26.73 40.21
CA MET A 1043 -146.64 27.28 39.28
C MET A 1043 -148.06 26.74 39.52
N ASP A 1044 -148.21 25.45 39.86
CA ASP A 1044 -149.50 24.86 40.19
C ASP A 1044 -150.11 25.45 41.48
N GLN A 1045 -149.28 25.70 42.49
CA GLN A 1045 -149.74 26.30 43.74
C GLN A 1045 -150.16 27.77 43.56
N LEU A 1046 -149.51 28.51 42.65
CA LEU A 1046 -149.84 29.91 42.35
C LEU A 1046 -151.21 30.01 41.66
N LEU A 1047 -151.51 29.07 40.75
CA LEU A 1047 -152.81 28.95 40.07
C LEU A 1047 -153.97 28.66 41.06
N LYS A 1048 -153.74 27.81 42.06
CA LYS A 1048 -154.77 27.49 43.07
C LYS A 1048 -155.16 28.71 43.91
N GLN A 1049 -154.20 29.54 44.30
CA GLN A 1049 -154.50 30.75 45.06
C GLN A 1049 -155.19 31.82 44.20
N GLU A 1050 -154.77 31.97 42.93
CA GLU A 1050 -155.41 32.87 41.96
C GLU A 1050 -156.93 32.64 41.86
N ASN A 1051 -157.36 31.37 41.76
CA ASN A 1051 -158.78 31.02 41.67
C ASN A 1051 -159.57 31.32 42.96
N LYS A 1052 -158.95 31.13 44.13
CA LYS A 1052 -159.60 31.32 45.42
C LYS A 1052 -159.93 32.79 45.70
N VAL A 1053 -159.05 33.70 45.30
CA VAL A 1053 -159.27 35.15 45.37
C VAL A 1053 -160.47 35.58 44.50
N LEU A 1054 -160.62 34.98 43.31
CA LEU A 1054 -161.72 35.28 42.39
C LEU A 1054 -163.10 34.89 42.95
N GLU A 1055 -163.21 33.79 43.68
CA GLU A 1055 -164.48 33.36 44.28
C GLU A 1055 -164.98 34.38 45.31
N TYR A 1056 -164.12 34.79 46.25
CA TYR A 1056 -164.48 35.79 47.27
C TYR A 1056 -164.80 37.15 46.67
N TRP A 1057 -164.07 37.57 45.63
CA TRP A 1057 -164.35 38.79 44.89
C TRP A 1057 -165.81 38.83 44.39
N THR A 1058 -166.30 37.70 43.86
CA THR A 1058 -167.64 37.59 43.25
C THR A 1058 -168.77 37.70 44.28
N SER A 1059 -168.58 37.08 45.45
CA SER A 1059 -169.56 37.14 46.54
C SER A 1059 -169.74 38.57 47.07
N ARG A 1060 -168.63 39.29 47.29
CA ARG A 1060 -168.66 40.67 47.82
C ARG A 1060 -169.36 41.64 46.87
N LYS A 1061 -169.18 41.48 45.56
CA LYS A 1061 -169.87 42.30 44.54
C LYS A 1061 -171.40 42.26 44.70
N ARG A 1062 -171.95 41.06 44.84
CA ARG A 1062 -173.40 40.83 44.98
C ARG A 1062 -173.98 41.54 46.22
N ARG A 1063 -173.20 41.59 47.31
CA ARG A 1063 -173.61 42.24 48.57
C ARG A 1063 -173.69 43.77 48.45
N ILE A 1064 -172.74 44.38 47.73
CA ILE A 1064 -172.71 45.83 47.47
C ILE A 1064 -173.92 46.24 46.61
N GLU A 1065 -174.31 45.44 45.61
CA GLU A 1065 -175.47 45.70 44.75
C GLU A 1065 -176.80 45.68 45.52
N GLN A 1066 -176.96 44.76 46.49
CA GLN A 1066 -178.15 44.69 47.35
C GLN A 1066 -178.29 45.94 48.24
N CYS A 1067 -177.20 46.43 48.80
CA CYS A 1067 -177.20 47.66 49.59
C CYS A 1067 -177.72 48.87 48.78
N GLN A 1068 -177.35 48.92 47.49
CA GLN A 1068 -177.78 50.02 46.62
C GLN A 1068 -179.28 50.01 46.34
N GLN A 1069 -179.88 48.82 46.18
CA GLN A 1069 -181.32 48.68 45.97
C GLN A 1069 -182.13 49.19 47.17
N PHE A 1070 -181.68 48.94 48.40
CA PHE A 1070 -182.33 49.46 49.60
C PHE A 1070 -182.32 50.99 49.69
N CYS A 1071 -181.18 51.63 49.44
CA CYS A 1071 -181.08 53.09 49.54
C CYS A 1071 -181.99 53.82 48.53
N LEU A 1072 -182.24 53.23 47.35
CA LEU A 1072 -183.18 53.78 46.36
C LEU A 1072 -184.65 53.70 46.85
N PHE A 1073 -184.98 52.65 47.60
CA PHE A 1073 -186.31 52.47 48.18
C PHE A 1073 -186.59 53.52 49.27
N GLU A 1074 -185.67 53.69 50.23
CA GLU A 1074 -185.77 54.66 51.33
C GLU A 1074 -186.06 56.09 50.83
N ARG A 1075 -185.35 56.53 49.79
CA ARG A 1075 -185.54 57.86 49.17
C ARG A 1075 -187.00 58.09 48.71
N SER A 1076 -187.61 57.05 48.15
CA SER A 1076 -188.94 57.14 47.54
C SER A 1076 -190.05 57.21 48.61
N ALA A 1077 -189.81 56.64 49.80
CA ALA A 1077 -190.73 56.74 50.95
C ALA A 1077 -190.73 58.13 51.60
N ILE A 1078 -189.56 58.74 51.74
CA ILE A 1078 -189.41 60.09 52.32
C ILE A 1078 -190.17 61.13 51.48
N GLN A 1079 -190.07 61.05 50.15
CA GLN A 1079 -190.80 61.95 49.25
C GLN A 1079 -192.33 61.87 49.40
N ALA A 1080 -192.87 60.67 49.66
CA ALA A 1080 -194.31 60.48 49.82
C ALA A 1080 -194.84 61.11 51.11
N ILE A 1081 -194.08 61.06 52.21
CA ILE A 1081 -194.44 61.70 53.48
C ILE A 1081 -194.40 63.23 53.38
N GLY A 1082 -193.35 63.81 52.78
CA GLY A 1082 -193.19 65.26 52.71
C GLY A 1082 -194.36 65.96 52.01
N TRP A 1083 -194.95 65.32 50.98
CA TRP A 1083 -196.13 65.86 50.30
C TRP A 1083 -197.36 65.98 51.21
N ILE A 1084 -197.56 65.01 52.11
CA ILE A 1084 -198.72 64.96 53.03
C ILE A 1084 -198.68 66.15 54.00
N GLU A 1085 -197.50 66.49 54.52
CA GLU A 1085 -197.34 67.50 55.57
C GLU A 1085 -197.43 68.92 55.03
N GLU A 1086 -196.76 69.22 53.91
CA GLU A 1086 -196.66 70.61 53.45
C GLU A 1086 -197.89 71.05 52.66
N THR A 1087 -198.49 70.14 51.88
CA THR A 1087 -199.59 70.48 50.98
C THR A 1087 -200.96 70.10 51.55
N GLY A 1088 -201.02 69.01 52.31
CA GLY A 1088 -202.25 68.52 52.93
C GLY A 1088 -202.74 69.38 54.09
N GLU A 1089 -201.88 69.61 55.09
CA GLU A 1089 -202.25 70.27 56.34
C GLU A 1089 -202.59 71.76 56.17
N GLN A 1090 -201.91 72.48 55.26
CA GLN A 1090 -202.18 73.90 55.01
C GLN A 1090 -203.61 74.17 54.52
N TYR A 1091 -204.18 73.24 53.74
CA TYR A 1091 -205.53 73.37 53.21
C TYR A 1091 -206.60 73.40 54.31
N LEU A 1092 -206.36 72.72 55.43
CA LEU A 1092 -207.30 72.59 56.55
C LEU A 1092 -207.34 73.81 57.49
N ASN A 1093 -206.32 74.68 57.50
CA ASN A 1093 -206.16 75.71 58.54
C ASN A 1093 -206.65 77.13 58.15
N SER A 1094 -206.80 77.46 56.86
CA SER A 1094 -206.97 78.85 56.40
C SER A 1094 -208.41 79.41 56.38
N ARG A 1095 -209.45 78.65 56.78
CA ARG A 1095 -210.86 78.96 56.46
C ARG A 1095 -211.83 79.03 57.66
N LYS A 1096 -211.40 79.40 58.86
CA LYS A 1096 -212.29 79.59 60.03
C LYS A 1096 -213.04 80.94 59.99
N GLY A 1097 -214.38 80.95 59.91
CA GLY A 1097 -215.23 82.11 60.29
C GLY A 1097 -216.12 82.77 59.22
N ALA A 1098 -216.35 82.20 58.04
CA ALA A 1098 -217.17 82.80 56.98
C ALA A 1098 -218.62 82.28 56.93
N THR A 1099 -219.58 83.10 56.47
CA THR A 1099 -221.04 82.85 56.57
C THR A 1099 -221.75 82.56 55.23
N ASP A 1100 -221.05 82.40 54.11
CA ASP A 1100 -221.66 82.23 52.78
C ASP A 1100 -221.43 80.82 52.21
N ALA A 1101 -222.45 79.97 52.28
CA ALA A 1101 -222.32 78.51 52.26
C ALA A 1101 -222.16 77.86 50.88
N GLU A 1102 -222.62 78.50 49.79
CA GLU A 1102 -222.57 77.89 48.45
C GLU A 1102 -221.14 77.87 47.88
N LYS A 1103 -220.31 78.88 48.15
CA LYS A 1103 -218.94 79.00 47.59
C LYS A 1103 -217.93 78.03 48.21
N LEU A 1104 -218.08 77.69 49.49
CA LEU A 1104 -217.17 76.78 50.20
C LEU A 1104 -217.32 75.31 49.74
N LEU A 1105 -218.51 74.93 49.26
CA LEU A 1105 -218.75 73.56 48.78
C LEU A 1105 -218.01 73.29 47.47
N GLU A 1106 -217.88 74.30 46.61
CA GLU A 1106 -217.21 74.19 45.33
C GLU A 1106 -215.68 74.00 45.50
N GLU A 1107 -215.05 74.75 46.41
CA GLU A 1107 -213.62 74.62 46.71
C GLU A 1107 -213.24 73.27 47.33
N HIS A 1108 -214.08 72.69 48.18
CA HIS A 1108 -213.84 71.36 48.76
C HIS A 1108 -213.78 70.26 47.70
N ASN A 1109 -214.65 70.33 46.70
CA ASN A 1109 -214.70 69.34 45.64
C ASN A 1109 -213.42 69.36 44.78
N GLU A 1110 -212.78 70.53 44.61
CA GLU A 1110 -211.56 70.66 43.80
C GLU A 1110 -210.31 70.05 44.46
N PHE A 1111 -210.05 70.32 45.75
CA PHE A 1111 -208.90 69.75 46.46
C PHE A 1111 -208.97 68.22 46.58
N THR A 1112 -210.18 67.70 46.74
CA THR A 1112 -210.43 66.24 46.86
C THR A 1112 -210.03 65.49 45.60
N ARG A 1113 -210.00 66.17 44.44
CA ARG A 1113 -209.50 65.60 43.17
C ARG A 1113 -207.98 65.38 43.22
N ASN A 1114 -207.19 66.36 43.68
CA ASN A 1114 -205.72 66.26 43.74
C ASN A 1114 -205.24 65.25 44.80
N ALA A 1115 -205.96 65.10 45.91
CA ALA A 1115 -205.62 64.13 46.94
C ALA A 1115 -205.70 62.65 46.46
N ARG A 1116 -206.44 62.37 45.37
CA ARG A 1116 -206.52 61.01 44.80
C ARG A 1116 -205.23 60.57 44.11
N GLU A 1117 -204.47 61.44 43.45
CA GLU A 1117 -203.26 61.02 42.73
C GLU A 1117 -202.14 60.56 43.66
N THR A 1118 -201.95 61.25 44.79
CA THR A 1118 -200.92 60.87 45.78
C THR A 1118 -201.25 59.53 46.44
N ARG A 1119 -202.55 59.18 46.54
CA ARG A 1119 -203.00 57.86 47.00
C ARG A 1119 -202.44 56.72 46.14
N GLU A 1120 -202.44 56.91 44.83
CA GLU A 1120 -202.00 55.91 43.86
C GLU A 1120 -200.48 55.67 43.95
N LYS A 1121 -199.70 56.73 44.19
CA LYS A 1121 -198.24 56.67 44.33
C LYS A 1121 -197.81 55.95 45.61
N VAL A 1122 -198.46 56.26 46.73
CA VAL A 1122 -198.23 55.55 48.00
C VAL A 1122 -198.55 54.07 47.84
N ARG A 1123 -199.67 53.72 47.20
CA ARG A 1123 -200.04 52.32 46.93
C ARG A 1123 -198.97 51.54 46.16
N LYS A 1124 -198.35 52.14 45.13
CA LYS A 1124 -197.27 51.48 44.35
C LYS A 1124 -195.97 51.30 45.14
N LEU A 1125 -195.60 52.28 45.96
CA LEU A 1125 -194.42 52.21 46.81
C LEU A 1125 -194.52 51.04 47.81
N LEU A 1126 -195.70 50.87 48.41
CA LEU A 1126 -196.00 49.75 49.31
C LEU A 1126 -195.85 48.39 48.61
N GLN A 1127 -196.30 48.29 47.35
CA GLN A 1127 -196.20 47.06 46.56
C GLN A 1127 -194.74 46.66 46.23
N LEU A 1128 -193.86 47.65 45.97
CA LEU A 1128 -192.43 47.42 45.76
C LEU A 1128 -191.75 46.92 47.05
N ALA A 1129 -192.17 47.45 48.19
CA ALA A 1129 -191.68 47.06 49.50
C ALA A 1129 -191.99 45.58 49.79
N ASP A 1130 -193.22 45.15 49.54
CA ASP A 1130 -193.66 43.77 49.74
C ASP A 1130 -192.81 42.80 48.90
N ASN A 1131 -192.48 43.15 47.64
CA ASN A 1131 -191.65 42.31 46.78
C ASN A 1131 -190.20 42.17 47.28
N LEU A 1132 -189.58 43.27 47.72
CA LEU A 1132 -188.22 43.25 48.26
C LEU A 1132 -188.14 42.44 49.55
N VAL A 1133 -189.17 42.54 50.40
CA VAL A 1133 -189.26 41.79 51.65
C VAL A 1133 -189.49 40.30 51.41
N GLU A 1134 -190.42 39.91 50.52
CA GLU A 1134 -190.68 38.50 50.19
C GLU A 1134 -189.44 37.80 49.64
N ARG A 1135 -188.58 38.53 48.92
CA ARG A 1135 -187.30 38.00 48.41
C ARG A 1135 -186.18 37.96 49.46
N GLY A 1136 -186.48 38.25 50.72
CA GLY A 1136 -185.52 38.16 51.83
C GLY A 1136 -184.40 39.20 51.73
N HIS A 1137 -184.70 40.40 51.24
CA HIS A 1137 -183.70 41.47 51.14
C HIS A 1137 -183.04 41.74 52.50
N PRO A 1138 -181.71 41.98 52.57
CA PRO A 1138 -181.01 42.15 53.85
C PRO A 1138 -181.60 43.25 54.75
N HIS A 1139 -182.09 44.35 54.15
CA HIS A 1139 -182.72 45.48 54.85
C HIS A 1139 -184.25 45.39 55.00
N ALA A 1140 -184.83 44.19 54.89
CA ALA A 1140 -186.30 43.99 54.88
C ALA A 1140 -187.04 44.58 56.10
N SER A 1141 -186.42 44.64 57.29
CA SER A 1141 -187.02 45.23 58.49
C SER A 1141 -187.22 46.75 58.33
N SER A 1142 -186.17 47.48 57.95
CA SER A 1142 -186.21 48.93 57.76
C SER A 1142 -187.13 49.36 56.60
N ILE A 1143 -187.24 48.52 55.55
CA ILE A 1143 -188.20 48.72 54.47
C ILE A 1143 -189.65 48.73 55.03
N LYS A 1144 -189.99 47.81 55.94
CA LYS A 1144 -191.33 47.75 56.57
C LYS A 1144 -191.62 48.96 57.47
N ASP A 1145 -190.62 49.47 58.18
CA ASP A 1145 -190.79 50.64 59.04
C ASP A 1145 -191.14 51.90 58.24
N TRP A 1146 -190.45 52.12 57.12
CA TRP A 1146 -190.76 53.22 56.19
C TRP A 1146 -192.15 53.10 55.58
N VAL A 1147 -192.56 51.88 55.22
CA VAL A 1147 -193.92 51.58 54.73
C VAL A 1147 -194.99 51.99 55.76
N ASN A 1148 -194.82 51.58 57.02
CA ASN A 1148 -195.77 51.89 58.09
C ASN A 1148 -195.88 53.40 58.36
N ALA A 1149 -194.76 54.13 58.32
CA ALA A 1149 -194.73 55.58 58.54
C ALA A 1149 -195.50 56.34 57.44
N VAL A 1150 -195.34 55.95 56.18
CA VAL A 1150 -196.05 56.56 55.04
C VAL A 1150 -197.56 56.27 55.13
N ASP A 1151 -197.95 55.03 55.44
CA ASP A 1151 -199.38 54.62 55.51
C ASP A 1151 -200.11 55.30 56.68
N HIS A 1152 -199.46 55.43 57.83
CA HIS A 1152 -200.10 56.00 59.02
C HIS A 1152 -200.36 57.51 58.88
N ARG A 1153 -199.37 58.28 58.40
CA ARG A 1153 -199.52 59.74 58.16
C ARG A 1153 -200.57 60.03 57.08
N TYR A 1154 -200.64 59.20 56.05
CA TYR A 1154 -201.65 59.37 55.00
C TYR A 1154 -203.08 59.12 55.51
N LYS A 1155 -203.27 58.11 56.37
CA LYS A 1155 -204.57 57.83 57.01
C LYS A 1155 -205.04 58.98 57.90
N ASP A 1156 -204.17 59.50 58.77
CA ASP A 1156 -204.53 60.55 59.73
C ASP A 1156 -204.99 61.83 59.02
N PHE A 1157 -204.23 62.27 58.01
CA PHE A 1157 -204.57 63.37 57.13
C PHE A 1157 -205.96 63.18 56.46
N SER A 1158 -206.24 61.98 55.94
CA SER A 1158 -207.52 61.66 55.31
C SER A 1158 -208.70 61.72 56.29
N THR A 1159 -208.53 61.33 57.56
CA THR A 1159 -209.59 61.41 58.59
C THR A 1159 -209.94 62.85 58.97
N ARG A 1160 -208.93 63.72 59.08
CA ARG A 1160 -209.14 65.14 59.37
C ARG A 1160 -209.82 65.86 58.22
N MET A 1161 -209.46 65.51 56.99
CA MET A 1161 -210.11 66.01 55.79
C MET A 1161 -211.61 65.67 55.74
N ALA A 1162 -212.00 64.50 56.27
CA ALA A 1162 -213.39 64.08 56.36
C ALA A 1162 -214.20 64.84 57.44
N LYS A 1163 -213.55 65.37 58.48
CA LYS A 1163 -214.19 66.20 59.54
C LYS A 1163 -214.42 67.65 59.13
N TYR A 1164 -213.64 68.16 58.18
CA TYR A 1164 -213.76 69.51 57.66
C TYR A 1164 -214.93 69.65 56.66
N LYS A 1165 -215.33 68.53 56.06
CA LYS A 1165 -216.52 68.38 55.23
C LYS A 1165 -217.78 68.30 56.08
#